data_AF-A0A961HJR5-F1
#
_entry.id   AF-A0A961HJR5-F1
#
_cell.length_a   1.000
_cell.length_b   1.000
_cell.length_c   1.000
_cell.angle_alpha   90.00
_cell.angle_beta   90.00
_cell.angle_gamma   90.00
#
_symmetry.space_group_name_H-M   'P 1'
#
loop_
_entity.id
_entity.type
_entity.pdbx_description
1 polymer ?
#
loop_
_entity_poly.entity_id
_entity_poly.type
_entity_poly.pdbx_seq_one_letter_code
_entity_poly.pdbx_strand_id
1 'polypeptide(L)'
;MRWHALAATILLTFLATLTGTPAAGAAPDDQSGIDRFGACMAGAKEGRVLLLVDESRSLAVTDPDAARVAAAKFLTEQLSTYATDTGVSLDVAIAGFSDTYSERKGWTTLSEKSLDSITATLDGFADRAGGTDTDYWLALDGARKTMQSGDAPTCRMIAWFTDGKLDFTIRSSADKPYAPGVSLDTEQDRKKMVEAAKTSLCRPGGLVDQVRSSDIITVAIGLAGKDVKAADFDLLKSIATGEQTSTGTCGDVRSPVPGDFYLADDIDELLFTFDKLSTPGQPPLTNETGACAVKVCDSGKHRFVLDSSVGSVNILASADRTGLTPVLVSPDGTETRMAGDKQGSAEVGGVTIAYDFPGDKAVAVRMTNSQAAQWRGAWALVFIAPDSDSAAKTKSQIHIRGDLTATWLGGKNTALHSGNTVDMKFGLRNGAGKQVDPAGIPGTASLTTELVPASGKAISIGRDIPKGRIAAARSLDLGSVAPGRATLRMTLSVTTASARDSDGTLVQGTALSPSTVELPVTVDPPVGYPKVDAKLDFGTFEGEGTTTATLKVTGPGCVWLDKTTVVAAPDGADGLAISSDAAAKDSCVKVVDGASGELTVRMAVPTAVNGDVNGTLRVMLGPEQAGEQPIATEVPFTAALQKPLNTTNFLIALIVGLVLGPLIPLLVLYAAKWLTARIPGRALRAEQIQVRVDGSSVMRDGAPSLTRDGGPSLTRDGGPSLTRDGGPSLTHRGRPLAVRDDEFVQLVPGTGSATRRLDLGGILLRTRIGRSPFGTGYVVATAPGLAGAAGRSGDRTGATPDARLPLAVHNTWFVLHDPRGPENTATVVMLVGDVGRDVIDRLAAEVTEHLPRVLPQLRADALRNLPEDQRPVAPSGPGNPFGGGGGTGGAGGAPANPFGPPPGQQGPPQQFRPQQGPPRQVPPQQGGNPFGGNPFGGNPFGPPPGGPRNQGGPGNQGGPGNQGGPGTGDRPNPFG
;
A
#
# COMPACT_ATOMS: atom_id res chain seq x y z
N MET A 1 -36.44 55.35 74.48
CA MET A 1 -36.86 53.92 74.49
C MET A 1 -38.12 53.79 73.63
N ARG A 2 -38.17 52.78 72.75
CA ARG A 2 -39.23 52.42 71.77
C ARG A 2 -39.19 53.25 70.47
N TRP A 3 -38.44 52.84 69.44
CA TRP A 3 -38.70 51.78 68.41
C TRP A 3 -39.82 52.11 67.41
N HIS A 4 -39.37 52.77 66.33
CA HIS A 4 -39.68 52.64 64.90
C HIS A 4 -41.12 52.41 64.43
N ALA A 5 -41.69 53.51 63.93
CA ALA A 5 -42.69 53.53 62.88
C ALA A 5 -41.99 53.63 61.52
N LEU A 6 -42.27 52.70 60.60
CA LEU A 6 -42.28 52.87 59.15
C LEU A 6 -42.94 51.64 58.53
N ALA A 7 -44.27 51.65 58.53
CA ALA A 7 -45.10 50.84 57.67
C ALA A 7 -45.40 51.65 56.41
N ALA A 8 -44.95 51.18 55.24
CA ALA A 8 -45.40 51.52 53.88
C ALA A 8 -44.24 51.45 52.87
N THR A 9 -43.65 50.27 52.66
CA THR A 9 -43.02 49.85 51.40
C THR A 9 -42.70 48.36 51.54
N ILE A 10 -42.70 47.60 50.45
CA ILE A 10 -42.60 46.12 50.39
C ILE A 10 -43.97 45.41 50.46
N LEU A 11 -44.81 45.69 49.47
CA LEU A 11 -45.86 44.75 49.05
C LEU A 11 -46.04 44.83 47.53
N LEU A 12 -44.96 44.61 46.77
CA LEU A 12 -45.01 44.53 45.29
C LEU A 12 -43.84 43.76 44.64
N THR A 13 -43.15 42.89 45.37
CA THR A 13 -42.00 42.11 44.85
C THR A 13 -42.01 40.64 45.27
N PHE A 14 -43.17 39.98 45.31
CA PHE A 14 -43.24 38.53 45.57
C PHE A 14 -44.29 37.78 44.75
N LEU A 15 -44.72 38.34 43.60
CA LEU A 15 -45.67 37.70 42.67
C LEU A 15 -45.19 37.77 41.21
N ALA A 16 -43.89 37.61 40.95
CA ALA A 16 -43.31 37.65 39.60
C ALA A 16 -42.17 36.63 39.37
N THR A 17 -42.26 35.43 39.95
CA THR A 17 -41.24 34.36 39.75
C THR A 17 -41.82 32.98 39.43
N LEU A 18 -42.94 32.92 38.70
CA LEU A 18 -43.52 31.64 38.22
C LEU A 18 -43.90 31.64 36.73
N THR A 19 -43.22 32.44 35.91
CA THR A 19 -43.19 32.22 34.46
C THR A 19 -41.80 31.74 34.08
N GLY A 20 -41.58 30.43 34.15
CA GLY A 20 -40.42 29.81 33.52
C GLY A 20 -40.60 29.94 32.01
N THR A 21 -40.07 31.01 31.44
CA THR A 21 -39.80 31.07 29.99
C THR A 21 -38.84 29.92 29.68
N PRO A 22 -39.14 29.03 28.73
CA PRO A 22 -38.16 28.06 28.26
C PRO A 22 -36.92 28.85 27.81
N ALA A 23 -35.76 28.46 28.32
CA ALA A 23 -34.50 29.06 27.91
C ALA A 23 -34.42 29.00 26.38
N ALA A 24 -34.46 30.17 25.75
CA ALA A 24 -34.13 30.31 24.35
C ALA A 24 -32.69 29.80 24.21
N GLY A 25 -32.51 28.70 23.47
CA GLY A 25 -31.20 28.15 23.17
C GLY A 25 -30.33 29.25 22.57
N ALA A 26 -29.15 29.48 23.17
CA ALA A 26 -28.11 30.27 22.53
C ALA A 26 -27.81 29.68 21.14
N ALA A 27 -27.42 30.54 20.18
CA ALA A 27 -27.03 30.07 18.86
C ALA A 27 -25.72 29.27 18.97
N PRO A 28 -25.51 28.24 18.13
CA PRO A 28 -24.41 27.31 18.30
C PRO A 28 -23.11 27.87 17.73
N ASP A 29 -22.22 28.33 18.60
CA ASP A 29 -20.77 28.43 18.30
C ASP A 29 -20.01 27.14 18.71
N ASP A 30 -20.70 26.15 19.31
CA ASP A 30 -20.16 24.86 19.79
C ASP A 30 -20.61 23.67 18.92
N GLN A 31 -20.49 23.74 17.58
CA GLN A 31 -20.74 22.56 16.74
C GLN A 31 -19.56 21.59 16.81
N SER A 32 -19.84 20.32 17.09
CA SER A 32 -18.86 19.24 17.08
C SER A 32 -18.31 19.00 15.66
N GLY A 33 -17.18 18.30 15.55
CA GLY A 33 -16.58 17.98 14.24
C GLY A 33 -17.53 17.19 13.33
N ILE A 34 -18.21 16.19 13.88
CA ILE A 34 -19.16 15.34 13.17
C ILE A 34 -20.41 16.12 12.76
N ASP A 35 -20.86 17.08 13.56
CA ASP A 35 -22.00 17.93 13.21
C ASP A 35 -21.65 18.79 11.99
N ARG A 36 -20.43 19.32 11.94
CA ARG A 36 -19.93 20.05 10.78
C ARG A 36 -19.85 19.17 9.54
N PHE A 37 -19.34 17.94 9.68
CA PHE A 37 -19.30 16.99 8.56
C PHE A 37 -20.70 16.69 8.03
N GLY A 38 -21.67 16.45 8.91
CA GLY A 38 -23.07 16.24 8.56
C GLY A 38 -23.71 17.44 7.89
N ALA A 39 -23.49 18.64 8.43
CA ALA A 39 -24.00 19.88 7.86
C ALA A 39 -23.44 20.18 6.47
N CYS A 40 -22.15 19.91 6.26
CA CYS A 40 -21.49 20.00 4.97
C CYS A 40 -22.11 19.01 3.96
N MET A 41 -22.24 17.73 4.32
CA MET A 41 -22.83 16.71 3.44
C MET A 41 -24.29 17.00 3.12
N ALA A 42 -25.05 17.57 4.07
CA ALA A 42 -26.44 17.96 3.85
C ALA A 42 -26.57 19.01 2.74
N GLY A 43 -25.60 19.92 2.62
CA GLY A 43 -25.52 20.93 1.57
C GLY A 43 -24.88 20.45 0.27
N ALA A 44 -23.70 19.84 0.34
CA ALA A 44 -22.89 19.43 -0.81
C ALA A 44 -23.42 18.17 -1.52
N LYS A 45 -24.11 17.28 -0.79
CA LYS A 45 -24.59 15.97 -1.27
C LYS A 45 -23.49 14.98 -1.69
N GLU A 46 -22.25 15.25 -1.30
CA GLU A 46 -21.09 14.38 -1.52
C GLU A 46 -20.14 14.46 -0.32
N GLY A 47 -19.39 13.39 -0.08
CA GLY A 47 -18.38 13.35 0.99
C GLY A 47 -17.36 12.22 0.84
N ARG A 48 -16.24 12.33 1.56
CA ARG A 48 -15.19 11.30 1.64
C ARG A 48 -14.82 10.99 3.08
N VAL A 49 -14.70 9.70 3.40
CA VAL A 49 -14.27 9.20 4.71
C VAL A 49 -13.08 8.26 4.56
N LEU A 50 -11.97 8.57 5.22
CA LEU A 50 -10.85 7.64 5.37
C LEU A 50 -10.97 6.91 6.70
N LEU A 51 -11.11 5.59 6.66
CA LEU A 51 -10.99 4.72 7.83
C LEU A 51 -9.50 4.43 8.05
N LEU A 52 -8.95 4.97 9.14
CA LEU A 52 -7.56 4.82 9.53
C LEU A 52 -7.48 3.90 10.74
N VAL A 53 -6.97 2.69 10.55
CA VAL A 53 -7.03 1.61 11.55
C VAL A 53 -5.63 1.25 12.02
N ASP A 54 -5.42 1.20 13.34
CA ASP A 54 -4.14 0.78 13.92
C ASP A 54 -3.89 -0.73 13.67
N GLU A 55 -2.63 -1.05 13.34
CA GLU A 55 -2.09 -2.41 13.16
C GLU A 55 -0.92 -2.72 14.12
N SER A 56 -0.69 -1.85 15.12
CA SER A 56 0.39 -1.95 16.09
C SER A 56 0.31 -3.18 16.99
N ARG A 57 1.45 -3.60 17.55
CA ARG A 57 1.54 -4.82 18.37
C ARG A 57 0.81 -4.73 19.71
N SER A 58 0.55 -3.52 20.24
CA SER A 58 -0.19 -3.37 21.50
C SER A 58 -1.56 -4.03 21.42
N LEU A 59 -2.19 -4.01 20.24
CA LEU A 59 -3.49 -4.60 19.94
C LEU A 59 -3.63 -6.07 20.34
N ALA A 60 -2.55 -6.85 20.34
CA ALA A 60 -2.60 -8.24 20.77
C ALA A 60 -2.99 -8.41 22.26
N VAL A 61 -2.83 -7.36 23.07
CA VAL A 61 -3.16 -7.35 24.50
C VAL A 61 -4.38 -6.47 24.77
N THR A 62 -4.47 -5.31 24.13
CA THR A 62 -5.49 -4.29 24.42
C THR A 62 -6.76 -4.43 23.58
N ASP A 63 -6.70 -5.11 22.43
CA ASP A 63 -7.86 -5.41 21.56
C ASP A 63 -7.87 -6.89 21.07
N PRO A 64 -7.91 -7.88 21.97
CA PRO A 64 -7.82 -9.30 21.61
C PRO A 64 -9.02 -9.81 20.79
N ASP A 65 -10.18 -9.16 20.93
CA ASP A 65 -11.43 -9.52 20.24
C ASP A 65 -11.66 -8.70 18.95
N ALA A 66 -10.67 -7.88 18.55
CA ALA A 66 -10.74 -7.01 17.38
C ALA A 66 -11.96 -6.05 17.37
N ALA A 67 -12.28 -5.47 18.53
CA ALA A 67 -13.30 -4.45 18.71
C ALA A 67 -13.12 -3.27 17.75
N ARG A 68 -11.87 -2.91 17.38
CA ARG A 68 -11.61 -1.88 16.35
C ARG A 68 -12.20 -2.23 14.98
N VAL A 69 -12.22 -3.50 14.62
CA VAL A 69 -12.74 -3.99 13.35
C VAL A 69 -14.26 -3.98 13.39
N ALA A 70 -14.85 -4.46 14.48
CA ALA A 70 -16.29 -4.39 14.70
C ALA A 70 -16.79 -2.94 14.64
N ALA A 71 -16.09 -2.03 15.31
CA ALA A 71 -16.29 -0.59 15.27
C ALA A 71 -16.28 0.01 13.86
N ALA A 72 -15.22 -0.26 13.10
CA ALA A 72 -15.08 0.26 11.75
C ALA A 72 -16.17 -0.29 10.81
N LYS A 73 -16.57 -1.57 10.97
CA LYS A 73 -17.66 -2.19 10.21
C LYS A 73 -18.99 -1.53 10.53
N PHE A 74 -19.31 -1.39 11.81
CA PHE A 74 -20.53 -0.74 12.25
C PHE A 74 -20.63 0.71 11.72
N LEU A 75 -19.56 1.51 11.85
CA LEU A 75 -19.54 2.86 11.28
C LEU A 75 -19.79 2.85 9.76
N THR A 76 -19.18 1.92 9.03
CA THR A 76 -19.36 1.79 7.57
C THR A 76 -20.81 1.44 7.21
N GLU A 77 -21.44 0.52 7.94
CA GLU A 77 -22.84 0.12 7.75
C GLU A 77 -23.80 1.28 8.01
N GLN A 78 -23.56 2.04 9.08
CA GLN A 78 -24.34 3.23 9.41
C GLN A 78 -24.19 4.33 8.36
N LEU A 79 -22.96 4.59 7.90
CA LEU A 79 -22.69 5.54 6.82
C LEU A 79 -23.36 5.11 5.50
N SER A 80 -23.41 3.81 5.21
CA SER A 80 -24.09 3.26 4.02
C SER A 80 -25.59 3.49 4.08
N THR A 81 -26.18 3.24 5.25
CA THR A 81 -27.59 3.52 5.53
C THR A 81 -27.89 5.00 5.39
N TYR A 82 -27.05 5.86 5.97
CA TYR A 82 -27.18 7.31 5.86
C TYR A 82 -27.13 7.78 4.40
N ALA A 83 -26.14 7.31 3.62
CA ALA A 83 -25.98 7.65 2.22
C ALA A 83 -27.22 7.26 1.40
N THR A 84 -27.76 6.06 1.64
CA THR A 84 -28.97 5.55 0.98
C THR A 84 -30.21 6.38 1.34
N ASP A 85 -30.41 6.65 2.63
CA ASP A 85 -31.58 7.39 3.12
C ASP A 85 -31.59 8.87 2.66
N THR A 86 -30.41 9.48 2.50
CA THR A 86 -30.28 10.91 2.19
C THR A 86 -29.95 11.22 0.73
N GLY A 87 -29.66 10.19 -0.06
CA GLY A 87 -29.18 10.31 -1.43
C GLY A 87 -27.81 11.01 -1.56
N VAL A 88 -27.00 10.97 -0.50
CA VAL A 88 -25.62 11.53 -0.49
C VAL A 88 -24.67 10.52 -1.12
N SER A 89 -23.78 10.98 -2.00
CA SER A 89 -22.69 10.15 -2.51
C SER A 89 -21.52 10.14 -1.53
N LEU A 90 -21.26 9.00 -0.90
CA LEU A 90 -20.17 8.88 0.07
C LEU A 90 -19.10 7.91 -0.43
N ASP A 91 -17.86 8.37 -0.50
CA ASP A 91 -16.71 7.53 -0.85
C ASP A 91 -15.92 7.16 0.41
N VAL A 92 -15.51 5.90 0.51
CA VAL A 92 -14.73 5.37 1.65
C VAL A 92 -13.41 4.79 1.16
N ALA A 93 -12.33 5.09 1.87
CA ALA A 93 -11.03 4.42 1.73
C ALA A 93 -10.61 3.82 3.07
N ILE A 94 -9.76 2.78 3.04
CA ILE A 94 -9.26 2.09 4.24
C ILE A 94 -7.73 2.08 4.20
N ALA A 95 -7.11 2.54 5.28
CA ALA A 95 -5.68 2.46 5.48
C ALA A 95 -5.33 1.91 6.87
N GLY A 96 -4.23 1.16 6.91
CA GLY A 96 -3.62 0.69 8.15
C GLY A 96 -2.36 1.49 8.49
N PHE A 97 -2.08 1.62 9.78
CA PHE A 97 -0.82 2.22 10.23
C PHE A 97 -0.16 1.44 11.38
N SER A 98 1.16 1.48 11.41
CA SER A 98 2.03 0.97 12.48
C SER A 98 3.35 1.76 12.46
N ASP A 99 4.49 1.07 12.31
CA ASP A 99 5.77 1.61 11.84
C ASP A 99 5.76 2.02 10.36
N THR A 100 4.71 1.67 9.61
CA THR A 100 4.46 2.09 8.22
C THR A 100 3.02 2.54 8.03
N TYR A 101 2.74 3.30 6.97
CA TYR A 101 1.39 3.58 6.50
C TYR A 101 1.10 2.74 5.25
N SER A 102 -0.08 2.17 5.14
CA SER A 102 -0.47 1.42 3.95
C SER A 102 -1.96 1.54 3.63
N GLU A 103 -2.25 1.98 2.42
CA GLU A 103 -3.60 1.91 1.87
C GLU A 103 -3.96 0.43 1.61
N ARG A 104 -5.03 -0.05 2.25
CA ARG A 104 -5.56 -1.42 2.05
C ARG A 104 -6.66 -1.45 1.00
N LYS A 105 -7.42 -0.35 0.89
CA LYS A 105 -8.46 -0.15 -0.12
C LYS A 105 -8.54 1.33 -0.48
N GLY A 106 -8.45 1.62 -1.77
CA GLY A 106 -8.65 2.96 -2.29
C GLY A 106 -10.11 3.40 -2.28
N TRP A 107 -10.33 4.65 -2.70
CA TRP A 107 -11.64 5.29 -2.74
C TRP A 107 -12.68 4.41 -3.45
N THR A 108 -13.69 4.00 -2.68
CA THR A 108 -14.80 3.18 -3.13
C THR A 108 -16.10 3.86 -2.74
N THR A 109 -17.00 4.10 -3.70
CA THR A 109 -18.33 4.62 -3.40
C THR A 109 -19.11 3.62 -2.56
N LEU A 110 -19.61 4.09 -1.42
CA LEU A 110 -20.35 3.32 -0.44
C LEU A 110 -21.77 3.07 -0.93
N SER A 111 -22.15 1.79 -0.98
CA SER A 111 -23.45 1.31 -1.43
C SER A 111 -23.67 -0.10 -0.86
N GLU A 112 -24.90 -0.60 -0.91
CA GLU A 112 -25.21 -1.99 -0.53
C GLU A 112 -24.32 -3.02 -1.27
N LYS A 113 -23.94 -2.75 -2.53
CA LYS A 113 -23.11 -3.65 -3.34
C LYS A 113 -21.63 -3.63 -2.97
N SER A 114 -21.13 -2.49 -2.51
CA SER A 114 -19.71 -2.33 -2.13
C SER A 114 -19.47 -2.66 -0.67
N LEU A 115 -20.51 -2.68 0.16
CA LEU A 115 -20.44 -2.92 1.60
C LEU A 115 -19.71 -4.22 1.92
N ASP A 116 -20.09 -5.35 1.31
CA ASP A 116 -19.44 -6.65 1.50
C ASP A 116 -17.94 -6.62 1.21
N SER A 117 -17.53 -5.86 0.18
CA SER A 117 -16.12 -5.74 -0.19
C SER A 117 -15.34 -4.85 0.79
N ILE A 118 -16.00 -3.85 1.39
CA ILE A 118 -15.41 -2.97 2.39
C ILE A 118 -15.29 -3.71 3.72
N THR A 119 -16.35 -4.39 4.17
CA THR A 119 -16.37 -5.19 5.40
C THR A 119 -15.37 -6.35 5.33
N ALA A 120 -15.25 -7.05 4.20
CA ALA A 120 -14.23 -8.09 4.03
C ALA A 120 -12.79 -7.53 4.10
N THR A 121 -12.57 -6.28 3.69
CA THR A 121 -11.25 -5.64 3.86
C THR A 121 -10.99 -5.34 5.33
N LEU A 122 -12.00 -4.86 6.06
CA LEU A 122 -11.93 -4.60 7.49
C LEU A 122 -11.71 -5.89 8.30
N ASP A 123 -12.37 -7.00 7.95
CA ASP A 123 -12.16 -8.30 8.60
C ASP A 123 -10.68 -8.73 8.55
N GLY A 124 -9.98 -8.40 7.46
CA GLY A 124 -8.55 -8.66 7.31
C GLY A 124 -7.65 -7.89 8.29
N PHE A 125 -8.17 -6.89 9.03
CA PHE A 125 -7.43 -6.19 10.08
C PHE A 125 -7.42 -6.95 11.42
N ALA A 126 -8.35 -7.87 11.65
CA ALA A 126 -8.40 -8.64 12.89
C ALA A 126 -7.08 -9.44 13.08
N ASP A 127 -6.56 -10.00 12.00
CA ASP A 127 -5.30 -10.75 11.97
C ASP A 127 -4.04 -9.84 11.89
N ARG A 128 -4.21 -8.52 11.75
CA ARG A 128 -3.13 -7.54 11.57
C ARG A 128 -2.89 -6.72 12.84
N ALA A 129 -2.28 -7.35 13.83
CA ALA A 129 -1.87 -6.74 15.10
C ALA A 129 -0.36 -6.94 15.35
N GLY A 130 0.44 -6.94 14.27
CA GLY A 130 1.87 -7.32 14.31
C GLY A 130 2.86 -6.17 14.16
N GLY A 131 2.38 -4.97 13.84
CA GLY A 131 3.19 -3.79 13.52
C GLY A 131 4.05 -3.35 14.70
N THR A 132 5.26 -2.86 14.45
CA THR A 132 6.22 -2.68 15.56
C THR A 132 5.97 -1.42 16.39
N ASP A 133 5.43 -0.37 15.79
CA ASP A 133 5.22 0.93 16.44
C ASP A 133 3.76 1.36 16.35
N THR A 134 3.37 2.31 17.20
CA THR A 134 2.12 3.06 17.11
C THR A 134 2.48 4.50 16.70
N ASP A 135 2.77 4.71 15.41
CA ASP A 135 3.33 5.97 14.89
C ASP A 135 2.23 6.91 14.37
N TYR A 136 1.74 7.79 15.24
CA TYR A 136 0.71 8.78 14.91
C TYR A 136 1.15 9.76 13.81
N TRP A 137 2.45 10.03 13.70
CA TRP A 137 2.94 10.95 12.66
C TRP A 137 2.79 10.32 11.28
N LEU A 138 3.22 9.06 11.12
CA LEU A 138 3.06 8.34 9.85
C LEU A 138 1.58 8.11 9.51
N ALA A 139 0.76 7.83 10.51
CA ALA A 139 -0.68 7.67 10.36
C ALA A 139 -1.32 8.94 9.73
N LEU A 140 -1.04 10.10 10.33
CA LEU A 140 -1.64 11.36 9.90
C LEU A 140 -1.04 11.91 8.60
N ASP A 141 0.28 11.75 8.37
CA ASP A 141 0.92 12.16 7.11
C ASP A 141 0.44 11.30 5.93
N GLY A 142 0.31 9.98 6.13
CA GLY A 142 -0.28 9.09 5.15
C GLY A 142 -1.75 9.42 4.88
N ALA A 143 -2.54 9.62 5.93
CA ALA A 143 -3.95 10.02 5.80
C ALA A 143 -4.11 11.33 5.02
N ARG A 144 -3.33 12.35 5.35
CA ARG A 144 -3.30 13.64 4.64
C ARG A 144 -3.05 13.44 3.14
N LYS A 145 -2.04 12.65 2.77
CA LYS A 145 -1.72 12.36 1.36
C LYS A 145 -2.85 11.64 0.64
N THR A 146 -3.47 10.64 1.28
CA THR A 146 -4.61 9.91 0.71
C THR A 146 -5.80 10.83 0.46
N MET A 147 -6.05 11.77 1.37
CA MET A 147 -7.13 12.77 1.27
C MET A 147 -6.92 13.83 0.18
N GLN A 148 -5.71 13.96 -0.36
CA GLN A 148 -5.38 14.91 -1.43
C GLN A 148 -5.53 14.34 -2.85
N SER A 149 -5.85 13.05 -2.98
CA SER A 149 -5.92 12.40 -4.29
C SER A 149 -7.18 12.82 -5.08
N GLY A 150 -6.94 13.33 -6.30
CA GLY A 150 -7.98 13.69 -7.28
C GLY A 150 -8.79 14.95 -6.92
N ASP A 151 -9.91 15.16 -7.62
CA ASP A 151 -10.90 16.19 -7.29
C ASP A 151 -11.69 15.72 -6.05
N ALA A 152 -11.13 15.92 -4.87
CA ALA A 152 -11.78 15.51 -3.63
C ALA A 152 -12.99 16.40 -3.32
N PRO A 153 -14.13 15.82 -2.91
CA PRO A 153 -15.31 16.58 -2.49
C PRO A 153 -14.96 17.49 -1.31
N THR A 154 -15.78 18.52 -1.12
CA THR A 154 -15.53 19.52 -0.08
C THR A 154 -15.62 18.93 1.34
N CYS A 155 -16.52 17.97 1.55
CA CYS A 155 -16.75 17.36 2.87
C CYS A 155 -15.83 16.16 3.08
N ARG A 156 -14.85 16.29 3.98
CA ARG A 156 -13.77 15.32 4.18
C ARG A 156 -13.58 14.99 5.66
N MET A 157 -13.50 13.69 5.97
CA MET A 157 -13.31 13.20 7.33
C MET A 157 -12.30 12.05 7.41
N ILE A 158 -11.50 12.02 8.48
CA ILE A 158 -10.69 10.88 8.90
C ILE A 158 -11.37 10.27 10.13
N ALA A 159 -11.70 8.98 10.08
CA ALA A 159 -12.12 8.21 11.24
C ALA A 159 -10.95 7.33 11.70
N TRP A 160 -10.34 7.69 12.82
CA TRP A 160 -9.10 7.11 13.34
C TRP A 160 -9.38 6.17 14.51
N PHE A 161 -9.11 4.88 14.33
CA PHE A 161 -9.26 3.83 15.35
C PHE A 161 -7.89 3.42 15.88
N THR A 162 -7.68 3.55 17.20
CA THR A 162 -6.42 3.19 17.86
C THR A 162 -6.66 2.84 19.33
N ASP A 163 -5.84 1.95 19.87
CA ASP A 163 -5.93 1.47 21.27
C ASP A 163 -4.71 1.86 22.10
N GLY A 164 -3.60 2.17 21.43
CA GLY A 164 -2.32 2.53 22.03
C GLY A 164 -2.06 4.02 22.00
N LYS A 165 -1.14 4.47 22.85
CA LYS A 165 -0.53 5.81 22.78
C LYS A 165 0.55 5.84 21.70
N LEU A 166 0.93 7.05 21.27
CA LEU A 166 2.13 7.27 20.46
C LEU A 166 3.35 6.62 21.13
N ASP A 167 3.86 5.55 20.54
CA ASP A 167 4.96 4.77 21.09
C ASP A 167 5.76 4.04 20.01
N PHE A 168 7.03 3.74 20.32
CA PHE A 168 8.00 3.12 19.43
C PHE A 168 8.69 1.95 20.11
N THR A 169 8.85 0.84 19.39
CA THR A 169 9.59 -0.32 19.91
C THR A 169 11.10 -0.12 19.75
N ILE A 170 11.84 -0.23 20.86
CA ILE A 170 13.31 -0.15 20.91
C ILE A 170 13.92 -1.18 19.95
N ARG A 171 14.73 -0.69 19.01
CA ARG A 171 15.44 -1.49 18.01
C ARG A 171 16.58 -0.69 17.40
N SER A 172 17.60 -1.39 16.91
CA SER A 172 18.66 -0.77 16.14
C SER A 172 18.17 -0.32 14.76
N SER A 173 18.71 0.82 14.31
CA SER A 173 18.53 1.34 12.95
C SER A 173 17.08 1.70 12.55
N ALA A 174 16.32 2.32 13.44
CA ALA A 174 15.07 3.00 13.07
C ALA A 174 15.36 4.45 12.67
N ASP A 175 15.24 4.78 11.38
CA ASP A 175 15.25 6.17 10.89
C ASP A 175 13.82 6.64 10.67
N LYS A 176 13.48 7.82 11.18
CA LYS A 176 12.13 8.38 11.14
C LYS A 176 12.16 9.81 10.57
N PRO A 177 11.22 10.17 9.68
CA PRO A 177 11.30 11.42 8.92
C PRO A 177 11.22 12.69 9.78
N TYR A 178 10.61 12.62 10.96
CA TYR A 178 10.45 13.71 11.93
C TYR A 178 11.56 13.75 13.00
N ALA A 179 12.50 12.79 12.99
CA ALA A 179 13.58 12.68 13.97
C ALA A 179 14.88 12.16 13.32
N PRO A 180 15.40 12.85 12.29
CA PRO A 180 16.58 12.38 11.57
C PRO A 180 17.79 12.26 12.51
N GLY A 181 18.44 11.10 12.51
CA GLY A 181 19.65 10.84 13.30
C GLY A 181 19.41 10.52 14.79
N VAL A 182 18.16 10.38 15.22
CA VAL A 182 17.83 9.89 16.58
C VAL A 182 17.84 8.36 16.57
N SER A 183 18.69 7.74 17.39
CA SER A 183 18.70 6.28 17.58
C SER A 183 17.41 5.80 18.25
N LEU A 184 17.14 4.50 18.21
CA LEU A 184 16.05 3.89 18.97
C LEU A 184 16.56 2.70 19.80
N ASP A 185 17.82 2.77 20.23
CA ASP A 185 18.55 1.69 20.90
C ASP A 185 18.27 1.61 22.41
N THR A 186 17.80 2.71 23.00
CA THR A 186 17.59 2.83 24.46
C THR A 186 16.24 3.41 24.79
N GLU A 187 15.78 3.19 26.04
CA GLU A 187 14.56 3.78 26.58
C GLU A 187 14.60 5.32 26.58
N GLN A 188 15.79 5.91 26.76
CA GLN A 188 15.95 7.37 26.69
C GLN A 188 15.76 7.86 25.24
N ASP A 189 16.25 7.11 24.26
CA ASP A 189 16.09 7.50 22.87
C ASP A 189 14.66 7.29 22.37
N ARG A 190 13.97 6.24 22.86
CA ARG A 190 12.52 6.08 22.68
C ARG A 190 11.75 7.32 23.13
N LYS A 191 12.06 7.85 24.32
CA LYS A 191 11.42 9.09 24.82
C LYS A 191 11.73 10.31 23.93
N LYS A 192 12.97 10.46 23.46
CA LYS A 192 13.33 11.54 22.52
C LYS A 192 12.56 11.40 21.20
N MET A 193 12.38 10.19 20.70
CA MET A 193 11.63 9.89 19.49
C MET A 193 10.15 10.29 19.64
N VAL A 194 9.52 9.94 20.77
CA VAL A 194 8.15 10.35 21.11
C VAL A 194 8.03 11.88 21.16
N GLU A 195 8.95 12.56 21.83
CA GLU A 195 8.92 14.03 21.92
C GLU A 195 9.16 14.70 20.56
N ALA A 196 10.03 14.15 19.72
CA ALA A 196 10.26 14.65 18.36
C ALA A 196 9.00 14.49 17.49
N ALA A 197 8.36 13.32 17.52
CA ALA A 197 7.09 13.07 16.84
C ALA A 197 6.00 14.03 17.32
N LYS A 198 5.85 14.18 18.66
CA LYS A 198 4.89 15.10 19.27
C LYS A 198 5.14 16.56 18.86
N THR A 199 6.40 17.01 18.86
CA THR A 199 6.77 18.36 18.45
C THR A 199 6.43 18.59 16.98
N SER A 200 6.75 17.62 16.11
CA SER A 200 6.42 17.69 14.69
C SER A 200 4.91 17.66 14.41
N LEU A 201 4.14 16.93 15.22
CA LEU A 201 2.67 16.94 15.13
C LEU A 201 2.08 18.28 15.57
N CYS A 202 2.49 18.75 16.74
CA CYS A 202 1.76 19.73 17.53
C CYS A 202 2.32 21.16 17.51
N ARG A 203 3.50 21.41 16.93
CA ARG A 203 4.01 22.78 16.78
C ARG A 203 3.01 23.65 15.99
N PRO A 204 3.05 24.99 16.16
CA PRO A 204 2.35 25.92 15.27
C PRO A 204 2.62 25.62 13.79
N GLY A 205 1.56 25.44 13.01
CA GLY A 205 1.65 25.10 11.58
C GLY A 205 2.18 23.68 11.29
N GLY A 206 2.24 22.82 12.31
CA GLY A 206 2.69 21.43 12.24
C GLY A 206 1.76 20.52 11.43
N LEU A 207 2.04 19.22 11.44
CA LEU A 207 1.28 18.26 10.63
C LEU A 207 -0.22 18.28 10.96
N VAL A 208 -0.59 18.49 12.23
CA VAL A 208 -1.98 18.62 12.64
C VAL A 208 -2.64 19.86 12.02
N ASP A 209 -1.96 21.00 12.03
CA ASP A 209 -2.48 22.23 11.41
C ASP A 209 -2.55 22.12 9.89
N GLN A 210 -1.67 21.35 9.24
CA GLN A 210 -1.77 21.06 7.80
C GLN A 210 -3.07 20.31 7.46
N VAL A 211 -3.46 19.33 8.26
CA VAL A 211 -4.73 18.59 8.09
C VAL A 211 -5.93 19.50 8.35
N ARG A 212 -5.90 20.27 9.44
CA ARG A 212 -7.01 21.15 9.85
C ARG A 212 -7.23 22.32 8.90
N SER A 213 -6.16 22.98 8.45
CA SER A 213 -6.21 24.07 7.46
C SER A 213 -6.61 23.59 6.06
N SER A 214 -6.58 22.26 5.83
CA SER A 214 -7.13 21.63 4.64
C SER A 214 -8.62 21.28 4.79
N ASP A 215 -9.32 21.75 5.82
CA ASP A 215 -10.73 21.43 6.12
C ASP A 215 -11.03 19.93 6.24
N ILE A 216 -10.06 19.14 6.74
CA ILE A 216 -10.24 17.72 7.00
C ILE A 216 -10.64 17.53 8.47
N ILE A 217 -11.84 17.01 8.71
CA ILE A 217 -12.37 16.74 10.05
C ILE A 217 -11.75 15.45 10.58
N THR A 218 -11.24 15.46 11.81
CA THR A 218 -10.62 14.28 12.42
C THR A 218 -11.47 13.75 13.56
N VAL A 219 -12.06 12.57 13.39
CA VAL A 219 -12.78 11.85 14.44
C VAL A 219 -11.89 10.72 14.94
N ALA A 220 -11.44 10.80 16.18
CA ALA A 220 -10.59 9.79 16.79
C ALA A 220 -11.38 8.94 17.79
N ILE A 221 -11.16 7.63 17.74
CA ILE A 221 -11.76 6.63 18.61
C ILE A 221 -10.63 5.90 19.33
N GLY A 222 -10.53 6.17 20.63
CA GLY A 222 -9.64 5.47 21.55
C GLY A 222 -10.33 4.24 22.13
N LEU A 223 -9.68 3.09 22.03
CA LEU A 223 -10.18 1.83 22.59
C LEU A 223 -9.46 1.55 23.91
N ALA A 224 -10.16 1.69 25.04
CA ALA A 224 -9.59 1.42 26.35
C ALA A 224 -9.68 -0.06 26.69
N GLY A 225 -8.53 -0.72 26.84
CA GLY A 225 -8.43 -2.04 27.46
C GLY A 225 -8.40 -1.96 28.99
N LYS A 226 -8.42 -3.12 29.68
CA LYS A 226 -8.41 -3.22 31.16
C LYS A 226 -7.27 -2.44 31.85
N ASP A 227 -6.16 -2.20 31.15
CA ASP A 227 -4.96 -1.53 31.66
C ASP A 227 -4.70 -0.14 31.04
N VAL A 228 -5.56 0.33 30.12
CA VAL A 228 -5.41 1.62 29.42
C VAL A 228 -6.28 2.67 30.10
N LYS A 229 -5.72 3.84 30.41
CA LYS A 229 -6.47 4.94 31.06
C LYS A 229 -6.89 5.98 30.03
N ALA A 230 -7.98 6.69 30.31
CA ALA A 230 -8.41 7.84 29.49
C ALA A 230 -7.27 8.86 29.22
N ALA A 231 -6.41 9.09 30.23
CA ALA A 231 -5.27 10.00 30.11
C ALA A 231 -4.19 9.55 29.10
N ASP A 232 -4.13 8.26 28.76
CA ASP A 232 -3.20 7.76 27.74
C ASP A 232 -3.58 8.26 26.33
N PHE A 233 -4.84 8.68 26.13
CA PHE A 233 -5.35 9.24 24.89
C PHE A 233 -5.33 10.78 24.83
N ASP A 234 -4.80 11.47 25.84
CA ASP A 234 -4.82 12.93 25.91
C ASP A 234 -4.14 13.61 24.71
N LEU A 235 -3.08 13.00 24.16
CA LEU A 235 -2.45 13.48 22.94
C LEU A 235 -3.36 13.32 21.72
N LEU A 236 -3.97 12.14 21.56
CA LEU A 236 -4.88 11.85 20.46
C LEU A 236 -6.12 12.76 20.51
N LYS A 237 -6.67 12.95 21.71
CA LYS A 237 -7.75 13.89 21.96
C LYS A 237 -7.36 15.31 21.54
N SER A 238 -6.18 15.79 21.92
CA SER A 238 -5.71 17.12 21.52
C SER A 238 -5.47 17.23 20.00
N ILE A 239 -5.02 16.15 19.35
CA ILE A 239 -4.87 16.08 17.87
C ILE A 239 -6.23 16.18 17.18
N ALA A 240 -7.24 15.43 17.63
CA ALA A 240 -8.55 15.39 16.99
C ALA A 240 -9.38 16.67 17.24
N THR A 241 -9.41 17.15 18.48
CA THR A 241 -10.33 18.21 18.92
C THR A 241 -9.70 19.60 19.00
N GLY A 242 -8.37 19.70 19.05
CA GLY A 242 -7.69 20.97 19.36
C GLY A 242 -7.85 21.42 20.81
N GLU A 243 -8.51 20.64 21.66
CA GLU A 243 -8.64 20.92 23.09
C GLU A 243 -7.29 20.84 23.82
N GLN A 244 -7.17 21.62 24.89
CA GLN A 244 -6.05 21.54 25.81
C GLN A 244 -6.23 20.34 26.74
N THR A 245 -5.28 19.42 26.75
CA THR A 245 -5.27 18.23 27.62
C THR A 245 -4.08 18.25 28.57
N SER A 246 -3.86 17.19 29.37
CA SER A 246 -2.67 17.13 30.24
C SER A 246 -1.35 17.10 29.46
N THR A 247 -1.40 16.72 28.18
CA THR A 247 -0.24 16.71 27.28
C THR A 247 0.03 18.07 26.62
N GLY A 248 -0.82 19.07 26.84
CA GLY A 248 -0.77 20.40 26.24
C GLY A 248 -1.82 20.60 25.13
N THR A 249 -1.64 21.66 24.34
CA THR A 249 -2.40 21.90 23.10
C THR A 249 -1.63 21.34 21.89
N CYS A 250 -2.36 20.89 20.87
CA CYS A 250 -1.77 20.42 19.62
C CYS A 250 -2.29 21.23 18.43
N GLY A 251 -1.40 22.01 17.81
CA GLY A 251 -1.70 22.93 16.70
C GLY A 251 -2.39 24.22 17.13
N ASP A 252 -2.30 25.25 16.28
CA ASP A 252 -2.90 26.57 16.48
C ASP A 252 -4.27 26.71 15.79
N VAL A 253 -4.53 25.91 14.76
CA VAL A 253 -5.81 25.90 14.04
C VAL A 253 -6.83 25.14 14.89
N ARG A 254 -7.71 25.88 15.58
CA ARG A 254 -8.71 25.33 16.51
C ARG A 254 -10.15 25.80 16.25
N SER A 255 -10.32 26.73 15.33
CA SER A 255 -11.62 27.23 14.92
C SER A 255 -11.74 27.17 13.40
N PRO A 256 -12.84 26.63 12.86
CA PRO A 256 -13.91 25.90 13.58
C PRO A 256 -13.39 24.63 14.27
N VAL A 257 -14.19 24.05 15.20
CA VAL A 257 -13.79 22.86 15.98
C VAL A 257 -13.29 21.75 15.04
N PRO A 258 -12.01 21.32 15.15
CA PRO A 258 -11.37 20.46 14.16
C PRO A 258 -11.97 19.06 13.99
N GLY A 259 -12.64 18.55 15.02
CA GLY A 259 -12.93 17.14 15.11
C GLY A 259 -13.41 16.73 16.49
N ASP A 260 -13.60 15.42 16.66
CA ASP A 260 -14.13 14.82 17.89
C ASP A 260 -13.24 13.69 18.39
N PHE A 261 -13.30 13.46 19.70
CA PHE A 261 -12.63 12.33 20.32
C PHE A 261 -13.64 11.54 21.15
N TYR A 262 -13.61 10.22 20.98
CA TYR A 262 -14.41 9.31 21.77
C TYR A 262 -13.53 8.23 22.38
N LEU A 263 -13.80 7.91 23.63
CA LEU A 263 -13.20 6.79 24.35
C LEU A 263 -14.27 5.71 24.47
N ALA A 264 -13.91 4.47 24.21
CA ALA A 264 -14.77 3.33 24.44
C ALA A 264 -14.07 2.30 25.32
N ASP A 265 -14.73 1.95 26.42
CA ASP A 265 -14.20 1.03 27.42
C ASP A 265 -14.73 -0.42 27.18
N ASP A 266 -15.77 -0.58 26.36
CA ASP A 266 -16.30 -1.86 25.87
C ASP A 266 -17.04 -1.72 24.51
N ILE A 267 -17.33 -2.86 23.86
CA ILE A 267 -18.01 -2.90 22.53
C ILE A 267 -19.42 -2.29 22.59
N ASP A 268 -20.12 -2.37 23.71
CA ASP A 268 -21.48 -1.85 23.84
C ASP A 268 -21.47 -0.31 23.90
N GLU A 269 -20.57 0.29 24.67
CA GLU A 269 -20.35 1.74 24.74
C GLU A 269 -19.78 2.31 23.44
N LEU A 270 -18.97 1.50 22.74
CA LEU A 270 -18.49 1.77 21.40
C LEU A 270 -19.66 1.88 20.40
N LEU A 271 -20.66 0.99 20.48
CA LEU A 271 -21.89 1.08 19.68
C LEU A 271 -22.67 2.36 19.99
N PHE A 272 -22.83 2.75 21.26
CA PHE A 272 -23.48 4.02 21.64
C PHE A 272 -22.68 5.27 21.26
N THR A 273 -21.38 5.12 21.10
CA THR A 273 -20.48 6.17 20.62
C THR A 273 -20.59 6.32 19.11
N PHE A 274 -20.64 5.21 18.37
CA PHE A 274 -20.82 5.21 16.91
C PHE A 274 -22.25 5.52 16.49
N ASP A 275 -23.24 5.24 17.33
CA ASP A 275 -24.61 5.67 17.10
C ASP A 275 -24.74 7.21 17.12
N LYS A 276 -23.84 7.94 17.80
CA LYS A 276 -23.73 9.40 17.63
C LYS A 276 -23.12 9.79 16.27
N LEU A 277 -22.33 8.91 15.67
CA LEU A 277 -21.64 9.10 14.39
C LEU A 277 -22.49 8.63 13.19
N SER A 278 -23.56 7.85 13.44
CA SER A 278 -24.45 7.25 12.42
C SER A 278 -25.36 8.28 11.74
N THR A 279 -25.69 9.35 12.46
CA THR A 279 -26.46 10.50 11.95
C THR A 279 -25.70 11.81 12.15
N PRO A 280 -24.65 12.08 11.34
CA PRO A 280 -23.88 13.31 11.45
C PRO A 280 -24.78 14.56 11.47
N GLY A 281 -24.64 15.42 12.48
CA GLY A 281 -25.45 16.63 12.64
C GLY A 281 -26.78 16.44 13.38
N GLN A 282 -27.09 15.24 13.88
CA GLN A 282 -28.31 14.93 14.62
C GLN A 282 -27.99 14.07 15.86
N PRO A 283 -27.69 14.67 17.03
CA PRO A 283 -27.48 13.89 18.25
C PRO A 283 -28.73 13.11 18.66
N PRO A 284 -28.61 11.93 19.28
CA PRO A 284 -29.76 11.15 19.73
C PRO A 284 -30.45 11.77 20.95
N LEU A 285 -31.75 11.50 21.09
CA LEU A 285 -32.44 11.69 22.34
C LEU A 285 -31.98 10.61 23.32
N THR A 286 -31.28 11.02 24.37
CA THR A 286 -30.79 10.10 25.40
C THR A 286 -31.76 10.09 26.58
N ASN A 287 -32.26 8.90 26.92
CA ASN A 287 -33.08 8.68 28.11
C ASN A 287 -32.46 7.60 28.98
N GLU A 288 -32.47 7.82 30.30
CA GLU A 288 -32.06 6.83 31.29
C GLU A 288 -33.21 6.59 32.27
N THR A 289 -33.70 5.35 32.33
CA THR A 289 -34.80 4.93 33.22
C THR A 289 -34.51 3.55 33.81
N GLY A 290 -35.37 3.05 34.69
CA GLY A 290 -35.31 1.66 35.16
C GLY A 290 -36.05 0.68 34.24
N ALA A 291 -35.84 -0.61 34.47
CA ALA A 291 -36.65 -1.68 33.89
C ALA A 291 -37.97 -1.88 34.66
N CYS A 292 -38.95 -2.53 34.02
CA CYS A 292 -40.23 -2.88 34.64
C CYS A 292 -40.27 -4.34 35.07
N ALA A 293 -40.86 -4.63 36.23
CA ALA A 293 -41.04 -6.00 36.72
C ALA A 293 -42.27 -6.65 36.07
N VAL A 294 -42.07 -7.75 35.34
CA VAL A 294 -43.11 -8.66 34.77
C VAL A 294 -44.03 -8.05 33.70
N LYS A 295 -44.45 -6.80 33.84
CA LYS A 295 -45.36 -6.08 32.92
C LYS A 295 -44.84 -4.68 32.62
N VAL A 296 -45.30 -4.09 31.51
CA VAL A 296 -45.02 -2.68 31.19
C VAL A 296 -45.48 -1.78 32.35
N CYS A 297 -44.60 -0.87 32.76
CA CYS A 297 -44.79 0.07 33.85
C CYS A 297 -44.47 1.48 33.37
N ASP A 298 -45.07 2.48 34.00
CA ASP A 298 -44.93 3.86 33.53
C ASP A 298 -43.52 4.45 33.73
N SER A 299 -42.87 4.07 34.84
CA SER A 299 -41.54 4.55 35.23
C SER A 299 -40.40 4.03 34.35
N GLY A 300 -40.64 2.99 33.54
CA GLY A 300 -39.64 2.42 32.63
C GLY A 300 -39.86 2.79 31.16
N LYS A 301 -40.81 3.68 30.84
CA LYS A 301 -41.11 4.12 29.47
C LYS A 301 -40.12 5.18 29.00
N HIS A 302 -39.30 4.82 28.01
CA HIS A 302 -38.54 5.74 27.17
C HIS A 302 -39.49 6.33 26.12
N ARG A 303 -40.17 7.43 26.44
CA ARG A 303 -41.24 8.02 25.63
C ARG A 303 -40.71 8.91 24.50
N PHE A 304 -41.38 8.84 23.36
CA PHE A 304 -41.20 9.77 22.25
C PHE A 304 -42.49 9.93 21.45
N VAL A 305 -42.67 11.07 20.78
CA VAL A 305 -43.88 11.44 20.05
C VAL A 305 -43.53 11.70 18.59
N LEU A 306 -44.25 11.01 17.69
CA LEU A 306 -44.07 11.11 16.26
C LEU A 306 -45.24 11.82 15.59
N ASP A 307 -44.95 12.56 14.52
CA ASP A 307 -45.94 13.12 13.62
C ASP A 307 -45.47 13.05 12.15
N SER A 308 -46.16 13.70 11.23
CA SER A 308 -45.81 13.68 9.80
C SER A 308 -44.53 14.43 9.42
N SER A 309 -43.87 15.10 10.36
CA SER A 309 -42.55 15.72 10.14
C SER A 309 -41.39 14.73 10.31
N VAL A 310 -41.67 13.51 10.77
CA VAL A 310 -40.67 12.45 10.99
C VAL A 310 -40.74 11.41 9.87
N GLY A 311 -39.59 11.08 9.27
CA GLY A 311 -39.47 10.09 8.19
C GLY A 311 -39.15 8.68 8.68
N SER A 312 -38.31 8.56 9.72
CA SER A 312 -37.88 7.28 10.29
C SER A 312 -37.46 7.44 11.75
N VAL A 313 -37.42 6.33 12.49
CA VAL A 313 -36.86 6.29 13.84
C VAL A 313 -35.87 5.14 13.93
N ASN A 314 -34.68 5.40 14.44
CA ASN A 314 -33.72 4.37 14.84
C ASN A 314 -33.52 4.47 16.35
N ILE A 315 -33.54 3.35 17.04
CA ILE A 315 -33.38 3.29 18.49
C ILE A 315 -32.28 2.30 18.78
N LEU A 316 -31.24 2.75 19.49
CA LEU A 316 -30.30 1.86 20.15
C LEU A 316 -30.56 1.94 21.65
N ALA A 317 -30.80 0.81 22.29
CA ALA A 317 -31.05 0.79 23.73
C ALA A 317 -30.34 -0.38 24.39
N SER A 318 -29.90 -0.18 25.63
CA SER A 318 -29.22 -1.20 26.42
C SER A 318 -29.65 -1.20 27.87
N ALA A 319 -29.29 -2.28 28.56
CA ALA A 319 -29.45 -2.45 29.99
C ALA A 319 -28.11 -2.79 30.67
N ASP A 320 -28.02 -2.51 31.96
CA ASP A 320 -26.84 -2.86 32.77
C ASP A 320 -26.68 -4.36 33.05
N ARG A 321 -27.73 -5.17 32.79
CA ARG A 321 -27.73 -6.64 32.92
C ARG A 321 -28.46 -7.33 31.76
N THR A 322 -28.10 -8.60 31.54
CA THR A 322 -28.73 -9.48 30.55
C THR A 322 -30.08 -10.02 31.03
N GLY A 323 -30.87 -10.57 30.09
CA GLY A 323 -32.11 -11.28 30.39
C GLY A 323 -33.37 -10.41 30.47
N LEU A 324 -33.28 -9.12 30.13
CA LEU A 324 -34.44 -8.25 29.97
C LEU A 324 -35.04 -8.39 28.57
N THR A 325 -36.36 -8.29 28.47
CA THR A 325 -37.08 -8.29 27.19
C THR A 325 -37.44 -6.87 26.78
N PRO A 326 -36.93 -6.35 25.66
CA PRO A 326 -37.39 -5.07 25.10
C PRO A 326 -38.82 -5.17 24.57
N VAL A 327 -39.61 -4.15 24.85
CA VAL A 327 -41.01 -4.03 24.41
C VAL A 327 -41.24 -2.64 23.86
N LEU A 328 -41.65 -2.57 22.61
CA LEU A 328 -42.10 -1.32 21.99
C LEU A 328 -43.62 -1.21 22.11
N VAL A 329 -44.09 -0.09 22.67
CA VAL A 329 -45.52 0.22 22.88
C VAL A 329 -45.94 1.27 21.85
N SER A 330 -46.94 0.94 21.04
CA SER A 330 -47.53 1.84 20.05
C SER A 330 -48.56 2.81 20.64
N PRO A 331 -48.99 3.85 19.89
CA PRO A 331 -49.93 4.85 20.39
C PRO A 331 -51.30 4.31 20.81
N ASP A 332 -51.71 3.16 20.26
CA ASP A 332 -52.95 2.47 20.64
C ASP A 332 -52.76 1.47 21.80
N GLY A 333 -51.54 1.33 22.33
CA GLY A 333 -51.19 0.44 23.42
C GLY A 333 -50.77 -0.97 23.01
N THR A 334 -50.67 -1.27 21.71
CA THR A 334 -50.18 -2.58 21.24
C THR A 334 -48.72 -2.79 21.66
N GLU A 335 -48.43 -3.91 22.31
CA GLU A 335 -47.07 -4.28 22.75
C GLU A 335 -46.38 -5.17 21.71
N THR A 336 -45.25 -4.72 21.18
CA THR A 336 -44.34 -5.56 20.38
C THR A 336 -43.19 -6.04 21.25
N ARG A 337 -43.26 -7.30 21.68
CA ARG A 337 -42.23 -7.93 22.52
C ARG A 337 -41.14 -8.53 21.65
N MET A 338 -39.93 -8.02 21.80
CA MET A 338 -38.75 -8.48 21.08
C MET A 338 -38.13 -9.63 21.89
N ALA A 339 -38.70 -10.82 21.72
CA ALA A 339 -38.26 -12.02 22.43
C ALA A 339 -37.27 -12.82 21.57
N GLY A 340 -36.11 -13.12 22.14
CA GLY A 340 -35.05 -13.91 21.50
C GLY A 340 -33.77 -13.12 21.26
N ASP A 341 -32.70 -13.83 20.95
CA ASP A 341 -31.36 -13.34 20.60
C ASP A 341 -31.18 -13.17 19.07
N LYS A 342 -32.29 -13.09 18.32
CA LYS A 342 -32.30 -13.11 16.86
C LYS A 342 -32.99 -11.88 16.28
N GLN A 343 -32.47 -11.45 15.13
CA GLN A 343 -33.10 -10.43 14.30
C GLN A 343 -34.55 -10.82 13.95
N GLY A 344 -35.44 -9.83 13.96
CA GLY A 344 -36.84 -10.01 13.64
C GLY A 344 -37.46 -8.78 13.00
N SER A 345 -38.71 -8.92 12.61
CA SER A 345 -39.54 -7.80 12.15
C SER A 345 -40.97 -7.98 12.64
N ALA A 346 -41.63 -6.86 12.90
CA ALA A 346 -43.03 -6.78 13.28
C ALA A 346 -43.71 -5.65 12.51
N GLU A 347 -45.04 -5.72 12.40
CA GLU A 347 -45.85 -4.67 11.81
C GLU A 347 -46.95 -4.28 12.77
N VAL A 348 -47.06 -2.99 13.08
CA VAL A 348 -48.07 -2.44 13.99
C VAL A 348 -48.78 -1.27 13.29
N GLY A 349 -50.04 -1.50 12.90
CA GLY A 349 -50.86 -0.51 12.18
C GLY A 349 -50.22 0.05 10.92
N GLY A 350 -49.49 -0.79 10.18
CA GLY A 350 -48.76 -0.42 8.97
C GLY A 350 -47.35 0.12 9.21
N VAL A 351 -46.94 0.38 10.46
CA VAL A 351 -45.56 0.75 10.79
C VAL A 351 -44.70 -0.50 10.79
N THR A 352 -43.64 -0.50 9.99
CA THR A 352 -42.67 -1.61 9.95
C THR A 352 -41.62 -1.39 11.04
N ILE A 353 -41.47 -2.38 11.92
CA ILE A 353 -40.51 -2.39 13.02
C ILE A 353 -39.53 -3.53 12.76
N ALA A 354 -38.33 -3.21 12.29
CA ALA A 354 -37.23 -4.16 12.22
C ALA A 354 -36.41 -4.05 13.51
N TYR A 355 -35.94 -5.17 14.05
CA TYR A 355 -35.11 -5.15 15.24
C TYR A 355 -34.04 -6.25 15.20
N ASP A 356 -32.90 -5.96 15.82
CA ASP A 356 -31.81 -6.91 16.05
C ASP A 356 -31.19 -6.70 17.43
N PHE A 357 -30.27 -7.59 17.79
CA PHE A 357 -29.59 -7.60 19.09
C PHE A 357 -28.08 -7.53 18.85
N PRO A 358 -27.49 -6.31 18.83
CA PRO A 358 -26.05 -6.14 18.63
C PRO A 358 -25.19 -6.76 19.74
N GLY A 359 -25.78 -7.00 20.91
CA GLY A 359 -25.18 -7.72 22.04
C GLY A 359 -26.25 -8.21 23.01
N ASP A 360 -25.87 -9.05 23.98
CA ASP A 360 -26.80 -9.72 24.91
C ASP A 360 -27.57 -8.77 25.85
N LYS A 361 -27.19 -7.49 25.86
CA LYS A 361 -27.78 -6.42 26.67
C LYS A 361 -28.37 -5.30 25.84
N ALA A 362 -28.23 -5.34 24.52
CA ALA A 362 -28.55 -4.24 23.63
C ALA A 362 -29.56 -4.66 22.56
N VAL A 363 -30.39 -3.72 22.14
CA VAL A 363 -31.36 -3.88 21.06
C VAL A 363 -31.25 -2.68 20.13
N ALA A 364 -31.19 -2.94 18.83
CA ALA A 364 -31.39 -1.93 17.80
C ALA A 364 -32.77 -2.10 17.18
N VAL A 365 -33.52 -1.00 17.05
CA VAL A 365 -34.87 -0.99 16.49
C VAL A 365 -34.95 0.07 15.41
N ARG A 366 -35.42 -0.30 14.22
CA ARG A 366 -35.67 0.59 13.10
C ARG A 366 -37.16 0.62 12.78
N MET A 367 -37.76 1.80 12.86
CA MET A 367 -39.15 2.05 12.52
C MET A 367 -39.24 2.83 11.20
N THR A 368 -40.03 2.32 10.27
CA THR A 368 -40.23 2.92 8.94
C THR A 368 -41.72 2.92 8.54
N ASN A 369 -42.02 3.50 7.36
CA ASN A 369 -43.37 3.77 6.86
C ASN A 369 -44.11 4.91 7.60
N SER A 370 -43.57 6.13 7.50
CA SER A 370 -44.15 7.34 8.12
C SER A 370 -45.55 7.73 7.63
N GLN A 371 -46.03 7.10 6.56
CA GLN A 371 -47.38 7.33 6.02
C GLN A 371 -48.45 6.50 6.73
N ALA A 372 -48.05 5.51 7.54
CA ALA A 372 -48.98 4.67 8.30
C ALA A 372 -49.81 5.49 9.29
N ALA A 373 -51.09 5.14 9.46
CA ALA A 373 -51.99 5.87 10.34
C ALA A 373 -51.53 5.84 11.81
N GLN A 374 -50.98 4.70 12.27
CA GLN A 374 -50.47 4.52 13.63
C GLN A 374 -49.05 5.08 13.82
N TRP A 375 -48.39 5.60 12.78
CA TRP A 375 -47.11 6.31 12.94
C TRP A 375 -47.24 7.47 13.91
N ARG A 376 -48.32 8.24 13.78
CA ARG A 376 -48.56 9.47 14.53
C ARG A 376 -49.07 9.16 15.93
N GLY A 377 -48.35 9.60 16.96
CA GLY A 377 -48.75 9.42 18.34
C GLY A 377 -47.58 9.25 19.31
N ALA A 378 -47.89 8.94 20.56
CA ALA A 378 -46.91 8.68 21.60
C ALA A 378 -46.49 7.20 21.58
N TRP A 379 -45.20 6.96 21.38
CA TRP A 379 -44.55 5.67 21.44
C TRP A 379 -43.69 5.56 22.70
N ALA A 380 -43.43 4.34 23.15
CA ALA A 380 -42.51 4.10 24.25
C ALA A 380 -41.72 2.80 24.06
N LEU A 381 -40.41 2.85 24.34
CA LEU A 381 -39.60 1.63 24.53
C LEU A 381 -39.51 1.33 26.04
N VAL A 382 -39.64 0.06 26.41
CA VAL A 382 -39.61 -0.42 27.80
C VAL A 382 -38.84 -1.73 27.87
N PHE A 383 -38.02 -1.93 28.89
CA PHE A 383 -37.44 -3.25 29.19
C PHE A 383 -38.21 -3.92 30.32
N ILE A 384 -38.55 -5.20 30.14
CA ILE A 384 -39.25 -6.00 31.14
C ILE A 384 -38.31 -7.07 31.71
N ALA A 385 -38.18 -7.10 33.04
CA ALA A 385 -37.50 -8.17 33.76
C ALA A 385 -38.44 -9.39 33.91
N PRO A 386 -37.91 -10.62 33.73
CA PRO A 386 -38.70 -11.85 33.87
C PRO A 386 -39.10 -12.15 35.32
N ASP A 387 -38.43 -11.52 36.29
CA ASP A 387 -38.66 -11.61 37.72
C ASP A 387 -39.20 -10.29 38.30
N SER A 388 -39.41 -10.26 39.62
CA SER A 388 -39.84 -9.05 40.32
C SER A 388 -38.70 -8.02 40.52
N ASP A 389 -37.51 -8.28 39.99
CA ASP A 389 -36.32 -7.44 40.19
C ASP A 389 -36.26 -6.36 39.11
N SER A 390 -36.84 -5.20 39.42
CA SER A 390 -36.82 -4.01 38.57
C SER A 390 -35.58 -3.14 38.77
N ALA A 391 -34.54 -3.60 39.47
CA ALA A 391 -33.38 -2.77 39.83
C ALA A 391 -32.45 -2.45 38.65
N ALA A 392 -32.68 -3.03 37.46
CA ALA A 392 -31.87 -2.79 36.27
C ALA A 392 -32.02 -1.35 35.75
N LYS A 393 -30.90 -0.73 35.41
CA LYS A 393 -30.86 0.55 34.69
C LYS A 393 -30.84 0.31 33.20
N THR A 394 -31.58 1.15 32.49
CA THR A 394 -31.72 1.08 31.04
C THR A 394 -31.44 2.43 30.42
N LYS A 395 -30.77 2.42 29.28
CA LYS A 395 -30.39 3.60 28.53
C LYS A 395 -30.86 3.44 27.10
N SER A 396 -31.42 4.49 26.51
CA SER A 396 -31.74 4.53 25.09
C SER A 396 -31.18 5.78 24.42
N GLN A 397 -30.76 5.60 23.17
CA GLN A 397 -30.45 6.64 22.20
C GLN A 397 -31.49 6.50 21.08
N ILE A 398 -32.41 7.48 21.01
CA ILE A 398 -33.51 7.49 20.06
C ILE A 398 -33.22 8.56 19.01
N HIS A 399 -32.92 8.10 17.79
CA HIS A 399 -32.74 8.95 16.62
C HIS A 399 -34.06 9.11 15.89
N ILE A 400 -34.67 10.27 16.06
CA ILE A 400 -35.90 10.63 15.37
C ILE A 400 -35.54 11.52 14.19
N ARG A 401 -35.55 10.91 13.00
CA ARG A 401 -35.14 11.62 11.79
C ARG A 401 -36.28 12.48 11.26
N GLY A 402 -36.10 13.79 11.35
CA GLY A 402 -36.95 14.74 10.64
C GLY A 402 -36.83 14.52 9.13
N ASP A 403 -37.97 14.51 8.44
CA ASP A 403 -38.04 14.48 6.97
C ASP A 403 -37.76 15.87 6.37
N LEU A 404 -37.60 16.92 7.18
CA LEU A 404 -37.56 18.31 6.74
C LEU A 404 -36.14 18.90 6.77
N THR A 405 -35.77 19.59 5.70
CA THR A 405 -34.50 20.34 5.58
C THR A 405 -34.75 21.76 5.11
N ALA A 406 -33.93 22.71 5.58
CA ALA A 406 -34.01 24.11 5.15
C ALA A 406 -33.40 24.30 3.76
N THR A 407 -33.96 25.21 2.97
CA THR A 407 -33.46 25.53 1.63
C THR A 407 -33.51 27.04 1.35
N TRP A 408 -32.53 27.55 0.63
CA TRP A 408 -32.54 28.91 0.10
C TRP A 408 -33.28 28.95 -1.25
N LEU A 409 -34.44 29.59 -1.27
CA LEU A 409 -35.28 29.71 -2.46
C LEU A 409 -34.69 30.74 -3.42
N GLY A 410 -34.42 30.33 -4.66
CA GLY A 410 -33.88 31.21 -5.70
C GLY A 410 -32.36 31.47 -5.62
N GLY A 411 -31.65 30.86 -4.66
CA GLY A 411 -30.23 31.15 -4.42
C GLY A 411 -29.29 30.96 -5.62
N LYS A 412 -29.61 30.02 -6.53
CA LYS A 412 -28.84 29.82 -7.77
C LYS A 412 -28.83 31.03 -8.70
N ASN A 413 -29.80 31.93 -8.57
CA ASN A 413 -29.97 33.11 -9.41
C ASN A 413 -29.64 34.41 -8.67
N THR A 414 -29.15 34.32 -7.43
CA THR A 414 -28.86 35.48 -6.58
C THR A 414 -27.37 35.61 -6.38
N ALA A 415 -26.76 36.64 -6.95
CA ALA A 415 -25.37 36.99 -6.68
C ALA A 415 -25.28 37.79 -5.37
N LEU A 416 -24.34 37.42 -4.49
CA LEU A 416 -24.05 38.14 -3.26
C LEU A 416 -22.87 39.07 -3.54
N HIS A 417 -23.07 40.39 -3.42
CA HIS A 417 -22.00 41.37 -3.59
C HIS A 417 -21.74 42.08 -2.27
N SER A 418 -20.46 42.17 -1.89
CA SER A 418 -20.02 43.03 -0.79
C SER A 418 -20.51 44.46 -1.02
N GLY A 419 -20.90 45.15 0.07
CA GLY A 419 -21.42 46.51 0.00
C GLY A 419 -22.93 46.62 -0.24
N ASN A 420 -23.59 45.55 -0.68
CA ASN A 420 -25.02 45.57 -1.04
C ASN A 420 -25.91 44.94 0.04
N THR A 421 -27.21 45.22 -0.08
CA THR A 421 -28.25 44.54 0.69
C THR A 421 -29.04 43.61 -0.25
N VAL A 422 -29.28 42.37 0.17
CA VAL A 422 -29.96 41.35 -0.65
C VAL A 422 -31.15 40.75 0.10
N ASP A 423 -32.30 40.66 -0.57
CA ASP A 423 -33.48 39.97 -0.03
C ASP A 423 -33.38 38.45 -0.25
N MET A 424 -33.34 37.71 0.84
CA MET A 424 -33.29 36.25 0.88
C MET A 424 -34.65 35.66 1.24
N LYS A 425 -35.02 34.56 0.58
CA LYS A 425 -36.24 33.78 0.89
C LYS A 425 -35.86 32.36 1.24
N PHE A 426 -36.39 31.86 2.34
CA PHE A 426 -36.13 30.49 2.80
C PHE A 426 -37.38 29.62 2.66
N GLY A 427 -37.17 28.32 2.57
CA GLY A 427 -38.24 27.34 2.49
C GLY A 427 -37.81 26.03 3.13
N LEU A 428 -38.72 25.06 3.11
CA LEU A 428 -38.47 23.71 3.60
C LEU A 428 -38.65 22.72 2.46
N ARG A 429 -37.85 21.66 2.46
CA ARG A 429 -38.00 20.51 1.58
C ARG A 429 -38.08 19.25 2.39
N ASN A 430 -38.81 18.26 1.90
CA ASN A 430 -38.82 16.93 2.48
C ASN A 430 -37.65 16.06 1.95
N GLY A 431 -37.48 14.84 2.45
CA GLY A 431 -36.46 13.89 2.01
C GLY A 431 -36.57 13.49 0.53
N ALA A 432 -37.77 13.57 -0.05
CA ALA A 432 -37.99 13.41 -1.49
C ALA A 432 -37.62 14.67 -2.32
N GLY A 433 -37.11 15.72 -1.68
CA GLY A 433 -36.74 16.99 -2.29
C GLY A 433 -37.92 17.89 -2.64
N LYS A 434 -39.16 17.51 -2.32
CA LYS A 434 -40.37 18.29 -2.58
C LYS A 434 -40.47 19.45 -1.58
N GLN A 435 -40.85 20.62 -2.07
CA GLN A 435 -41.09 21.78 -1.20
C GLN A 435 -42.29 21.51 -0.28
N VAL A 436 -42.12 21.85 1.00
CA VAL A 436 -43.14 21.73 2.04
C VAL A 436 -43.53 23.13 2.51
N ASP A 437 -44.83 23.36 2.67
CA ASP A 437 -45.33 24.58 3.31
C ASP A 437 -45.05 24.50 4.82
N PRO A 438 -44.22 25.40 5.38
CA PRO A 438 -43.94 25.42 6.81
C PRO A 438 -45.19 25.55 7.70
N ALA A 439 -46.25 26.19 7.20
CA ALA A 439 -47.49 26.34 7.97
C ALA A 439 -48.22 25.00 8.20
N GLY A 440 -48.01 24.01 7.33
CA GLY A 440 -48.62 22.68 7.41
C GLY A 440 -47.95 21.71 8.38
N ILE A 441 -46.83 22.09 9.01
CA ILE A 441 -46.15 21.25 10.01
C ILE A 441 -47.07 21.13 11.24
N PRO A 442 -47.39 19.91 11.72
CA PRO A 442 -48.30 19.74 12.86
C PRO A 442 -47.78 20.37 14.15
N GLY A 443 -46.52 20.07 14.51
CA GLY A 443 -45.85 20.62 15.69
C GLY A 443 -45.33 22.06 15.52
N THR A 444 -44.26 22.40 16.23
CA THR A 444 -43.58 23.70 16.09
C THR A 444 -42.32 23.54 15.24
N ALA A 445 -41.96 24.61 14.54
CA ALA A 445 -40.67 24.69 13.85
C ALA A 445 -40.13 26.12 13.91
N SER A 446 -38.82 26.25 14.09
CA SER A 446 -38.09 27.50 14.01
C SER A 446 -36.85 27.35 13.11
N LEU A 447 -36.56 28.39 12.33
CA LEU A 447 -35.42 28.43 11.44
C LEU A 447 -34.47 29.55 11.86
N THR A 448 -33.21 29.21 12.09
CA THR A 448 -32.11 30.17 12.24
C THR A 448 -31.25 30.14 10.99
N THR A 449 -30.94 31.32 10.44
CA THR A 449 -30.19 31.49 9.21
C THR A 449 -29.10 32.54 9.41
N GLU A 450 -27.89 32.22 9.01
CA GLU A 450 -26.74 33.11 9.11
C GLU A 450 -25.75 32.89 7.97
N LEU A 451 -25.06 33.96 7.60
CA LEU A 451 -23.92 33.91 6.71
C LEU A 451 -22.65 33.89 7.55
N VAL A 452 -21.79 32.90 7.36
CA VAL A 452 -20.49 32.76 8.05
C VAL A 452 -19.39 33.05 7.02
N PRO A 453 -18.82 34.26 6.98
CA PRO A 453 -17.69 34.57 6.11
C PRO A 453 -16.42 33.83 6.58
N ALA A 454 -15.39 33.78 5.72
CA ALA A 454 -14.10 33.20 6.08
C ALA A 454 -13.43 33.84 7.33
N SER A 455 -13.79 35.07 7.68
CA SER A 455 -13.34 35.73 8.92
C SER A 455 -13.90 35.08 10.20
N GLY A 456 -14.84 34.14 10.07
CA GLY A 456 -15.44 33.37 11.17
C GLY A 456 -16.60 34.06 11.89
N LYS A 457 -16.77 35.39 11.74
CA LYS A 457 -17.86 36.11 12.42
C LYS A 457 -19.20 35.93 11.70
N ALA A 458 -20.07 35.10 12.25
CA ALA A 458 -21.40 34.87 11.71
C ALA A 458 -22.27 36.14 11.69
N ILE A 459 -23.03 36.31 10.61
CA ILE A 459 -23.95 37.43 10.35
C ILE A 459 -25.36 36.87 10.30
N SER A 460 -26.16 37.21 11.30
CA SER A 460 -27.53 36.71 11.41
C SER A 460 -28.41 37.34 10.33
N ILE A 461 -29.00 36.49 9.48
CA ILE A 461 -30.06 36.86 8.52
C ILE A 461 -31.42 36.78 9.22
N GLY A 462 -31.55 35.85 10.17
CA GLY A 462 -32.70 35.72 11.04
C GLY A 462 -32.49 34.62 12.08
N ARG A 463 -33.09 34.80 13.25
CA ARG A 463 -32.94 33.90 14.40
C ARG A 463 -34.32 33.43 14.84
N ASP A 464 -34.44 32.14 15.13
CA ASP A 464 -35.65 31.50 15.64
C ASP A 464 -36.92 31.90 14.86
N ILE A 465 -36.81 31.94 13.52
CA ILE A 465 -37.91 32.35 12.65
C ILE A 465 -39.03 31.31 12.77
N PRO A 466 -40.22 31.66 13.29
CA PRO A 466 -41.28 30.67 13.49
C PRO A 466 -41.85 30.20 12.15
N LYS A 467 -42.35 28.96 12.11
CA LYS A 467 -42.85 28.29 10.90
C LYS A 467 -43.67 29.18 9.96
N GLY A 468 -44.64 29.94 10.47
CA GLY A 468 -45.51 30.82 9.67
C GLY A 468 -44.81 32.02 9.02
N ARG A 469 -43.54 32.30 9.36
CA ARG A 469 -42.74 33.40 8.78
C ARG A 469 -41.49 32.93 8.05
N ILE A 470 -41.26 31.62 7.91
CA ILE A 470 -40.08 31.07 7.22
C ILE A 470 -40.03 31.52 5.75
N ALA A 471 -41.18 31.52 5.06
CA ALA A 471 -41.26 31.90 3.65
C ALA A 471 -41.18 33.42 3.38
N ALA A 472 -41.15 34.25 4.43
CA ALA A 472 -41.06 35.70 4.28
C ALA A 472 -39.65 36.12 3.85
N ALA A 473 -39.55 37.16 3.02
CA ALA A 473 -38.26 37.74 2.65
C ALA A 473 -37.53 38.31 3.88
N ARG A 474 -36.21 38.17 3.87
CA ARG A 474 -35.28 38.64 4.91
C ARG A 474 -34.13 39.35 4.23
N SER A 475 -33.86 40.58 4.67
CA SER A 475 -32.77 41.38 4.18
C SER A 475 -31.44 40.92 4.81
N LEU A 476 -30.43 40.65 3.99
CA LEU A 476 -29.05 40.41 4.38
C LEU A 476 -28.21 41.64 3.99
N ASP A 477 -27.58 42.27 4.98
CA ASP A 477 -26.66 43.39 4.76
C ASP A 477 -25.22 42.88 4.61
N LEU A 478 -24.61 43.11 3.43
CA LEU A 478 -23.23 42.76 3.12
C LEU A 478 -22.27 43.97 3.18
N GLY A 479 -22.71 45.11 3.75
CA GLY A 479 -21.94 46.35 3.80
C GLY A 479 -20.57 46.23 4.47
N SER A 480 -20.42 45.32 5.43
CA SER A 480 -19.16 45.09 6.17
C SER A 480 -18.51 43.73 5.87
N VAL A 481 -19.01 43.01 4.87
CA VAL A 481 -18.56 41.65 4.56
C VAL A 481 -17.48 41.71 3.50
N ALA A 482 -16.28 41.25 3.83
CA ALA A 482 -15.20 41.15 2.86
C ALA A 482 -15.58 40.16 1.73
N PRO A 483 -15.19 40.44 0.47
CA PRO A 483 -15.36 39.48 -0.61
C PRO A 483 -14.60 38.18 -0.32
N GLY A 484 -15.11 37.06 -0.82
CA GLY A 484 -14.51 35.75 -0.67
C GLY A 484 -15.51 34.64 -0.38
N ARG A 485 -14.99 33.49 0.07
CA ARG A 485 -15.81 32.34 0.46
C ARG A 485 -16.61 32.64 1.72
N ALA A 486 -17.85 32.19 1.75
CA ALA A 486 -18.70 32.22 2.92
C ALA A 486 -19.60 30.97 2.94
N THR A 487 -20.14 30.65 4.10
CA THR A 487 -21.06 29.53 4.28
C THR A 487 -22.40 30.08 4.72
N LEU A 488 -23.47 29.79 3.96
CA LEU A 488 -24.83 30.04 4.41
C LEU A 488 -25.25 28.87 5.30
N ARG A 489 -25.31 29.11 6.61
CA ARG A 489 -25.72 28.12 7.61
C ARG A 489 -27.20 28.30 7.92
N MET A 490 -27.96 27.22 7.77
CA MET A 490 -29.40 27.18 8.03
C MET A 490 -29.69 26.05 9.01
N THR A 491 -30.15 26.38 10.20
CA THR A 491 -30.48 25.43 11.26
C THR A 491 -31.98 25.41 11.51
N LEU A 492 -32.61 24.27 11.22
CA LEU A 492 -34.03 24.03 11.41
C LEU A 492 -34.26 23.22 12.68
N SER A 493 -34.93 23.80 13.66
CA SER A 493 -35.37 23.12 14.87
C SER A 493 -36.85 22.77 14.74
N VAL A 494 -37.22 21.52 14.99
CA VAL A 494 -38.60 21.02 14.91
C VAL A 494 -38.97 20.34 16.21
N THR A 495 -40.17 20.56 16.71
CA THR A 495 -40.76 19.78 17.80
C THR A 495 -42.05 19.20 17.29
N THR A 496 -42.25 17.89 17.43
CA THR A 496 -43.47 17.22 16.98
C THR A 496 -44.70 17.72 17.73
N ALA A 497 -45.90 17.51 17.20
CA ALA A 497 -47.13 17.83 17.91
C ALA A 497 -47.31 16.92 19.14
N SER A 498 -47.68 17.48 20.29
CA SER A 498 -48.03 16.69 21.48
C SER A 498 -49.15 15.69 21.17
N ALA A 499 -49.04 14.49 21.71
CA ALA A 499 -49.99 13.39 21.49
C ALA A 499 -50.43 12.78 22.81
N ARG A 500 -51.56 12.05 22.80
CA ARG A 500 -51.97 11.25 23.95
C ARG A 500 -51.42 9.84 23.82
N ASP A 501 -50.94 9.28 24.92
CA ASP A 501 -50.62 7.84 24.99
C ASP A 501 -51.89 6.99 25.15
N SER A 502 -51.72 5.67 25.16
CA SER A 502 -52.80 4.69 25.30
C SER A 502 -53.62 4.86 26.58
N ASP A 503 -53.00 5.43 27.63
CA ASP A 503 -53.63 5.70 28.93
C ASP A 503 -54.38 7.05 28.94
N GLY A 504 -54.37 7.77 27.82
CA GLY A 504 -54.99 9.08 27.64
C GLY A 504 -54.16 10.24 28.20
N THR A 505 -52.94 9.98 28.68
CA THR A 505 -52.04 11.00 29.23
C THR A 505 -51.45 11.82 28.10
N LEU A 506 -51.45 13.14 28.24
CA LEU A 506 -50.84 14.03 27.26
C LEU A 506 -49.31 13.95 27.38
N VAL A 507 -48.66 13.39 26.36
CA VAL A 507 -47.21 13.38 26.20
C VAL A 507 -46.83 14.58 25.35
N GLN A 508 -45.89 15.39 25.85
CA GLN A 508 -45.41 16.55 25.10
C GLN A 508 -44.71 16.11 23.82
N GLY A 509 -44.85 16.94 22.78
CA GLY A 509 -44.14 16.77 21.53
C GLY A 509 -42.64 16.60 21.74
N THR A 510 -42.03 15.76 20.92
CA THR A 510 -40.61 15.48 21.02
C THR A 510 -39.83 16.52 20.22
N ALA A 511 -38.91 17.21 20.90
CA ALA A 511 -37.97 18.10 20.26
C ALA A 511 -36.99 17.25 19.44
N LEU A 512 -37.03 17.43 18.12
CA LEU A 512 -36.11 16.77 17.21
C LEU A 512 -34.77 17.51 17.25
N SER A 513 -33.71 16.76 16.95
CA SER A 513 -32.38 17.33 16.82
C SER A 513 -32.35 18.34 15.67
N PRO A 514 -31.79 19.55 15.88
CA PRO A 514 -31.80 20.57 14.85
C PRO A 514 -31.08 20.11 13.57
N SER A 515 -31.74 20.21 12.43
CA SER A 515 -31.12 19.90 11.14
C SER A 515 -30.35 21.13 10.65
N THR A 516 -29.03 21.04 10.55
CA THR A 516 -28.20 22.11 9.99
C THR A 516 -27.81 21.79 8.55
N VAL A 517 -27.95 22.77 7.66
CA VAL A 517 -27.49 22.74 6.28
C VAL A 517 -26.48 23.86 6.08
N GLU A 518 -25.27 23.50 5.66
CA GLU A 518 -24.23 24.45 5.28
C GLU A 518 -24.08 24.48 3.77
N LEU A 519 -24.45 25.61 3.16
CA LEU A 519 -24.32 25.82 1.73
C LEU A 519 -23.11 26.71 1.44
N PRO A 520 -22.09 26.23 0.70
CA PRO A 520 -20.98 27.09 0.29
C PRO A 520 -21.51 28.15 -0.68
N VAL A 521 -21.23 29.41 -0.37
CA VAL A 521 -21.56 30.58 -1.19
C VAL A 521 -20.30 31.44 -1.39
N THR A 522 -20.33 32.32 -2.37
CA THR A 522 -19.26 33.30 -2.60
C THR A 522 -19.86 34.69 -2.51
N VAL A 523 -19.23 35.54 -1.69
CA VAL A 523 -19.50 36.97 -1.67
C VAL A 523 -18.56 37.61 -2.68
N ASP A 524 -19.12 38.03 -3.80
CA ASP A 524 -18.39 38.70 -4.86
C ASP A 524 -18.01 40.13 -4.42
N PRO A 525 -16.95 40.69 -5.01
CA PRO A 525 -16.63 42.11 -4.86
C PRO A 525 -17.82 43.02 -5.21
N PRO A 526 -17.84 44.27 -4.73
CA PRO A 526 -18.80 45.26 -5.18
C PRO A 526 -18.80 45.37 -6.71
N VAL A 527 -19.97 45.71 -7.29
CA VAL A 527 -20.09 45.88 -8.74
C VAL A 527 -19.09 46.95 -9.22
N GLY A 528 -18.35 46.67 -10.29
CA GLY A 528 -17.29 47.54 -10.82
C GLY A 528 -15.88 47.21 -10.31
N TYR A 529 -15.74 46.23 -9.42
CA TYR A 529 -14.46 45.66 -9.01
C TYR A 529 -14.15 44.35 -9.75
N PRO A 530 -12.87 44.01 -9.94
CA PRO A 530 -12.47 42.74 -10.54
C PRO A 530 -12.70 41.58 -9.56
N LYS A 531 -13.11 40.43 -10.07
CA LYS A 531 -13.27 39.17 -9.35
C LYS A 531 -12.04 38.29 -9.51
N VAL A 532 -11.68 37.53 -8.48
CA VAL A 532 -10.59 36.55 -8.50
C VAL A 532 -11.11 35.16 -8.16
N ASP A 533 -10.37 34.12 -8.59
CA ASP A 533 -10.67 32.75 -8.21
C ASP A 533 -10.65 32.58 -6.68
N ALA A 534 -11.49 31.67 -6.17
CA ALA A 534 -11.71 31.49 -4.74
C ALA A 534 -10.59 30.68 -4.03
N LYS A 535 -9.61 30.13 -4.76
CA LYS A 535 -8.45 29.39 -4.25
C LYS A 535 -7.33 29.44 -5.29
N LEU A 536 -6.09 29.45 -4.83
CA LEU A 536 -4.91 29.16 -5.65
C LEU A 536 -4.33 27.78 -5.31
N ASP A 537 -4.07 26.95 -6.30
CA ASP A 537 -3.41 25.66 -6.09
C ASP A 537 -2.06 25.62 -6.82
N PHE A 538 -0.98 25.41 -6.08
CA PHE A 538 0.35 25.21 -6.67
C PHE A 538 0.58 23.76 -7.13
N GLY A 539 -0.31 22.85 -6.79
CA GLY A 539 -0.16 21.42 -7.06
C GLY A 539 1.00 20.81 -6.28
N THR A 540 1.57 19.73 -6.82
CA THR A 540 2.73 19.03 -6.25
C THR A 540 4.03 19.60 -6.81
N PHE A 541 4.93 19.97 -5.92
CA PHE A 541 6.28 20.43 -6.24
C PHE A 541 7.32 19.48 -5.64
N GLU A 542 8.26 19.03 -6.47
CA GLU A 542 9.34 18.12 -6.08
C GLU A 542 10.69 18.85 -6.07
N GLY A 543 11.39 18.84 -4.93
CA GLY A 543 12.72 19.41 -4.79
C GLY A 543 12.79 20.83 -4.22
N GLU A 544 13.88 21.52 -4.57
CA GLU A 544 14.19 22.90 -4.16
C GLU A 544 14.07 23.83 -5.38
N GLY A 545 13.67 25.08 -5.15
CA GLY A 545 13.56 26.08 -6.22
C GLY A 545 12.26 26.86 -6.21
N THR A 546 11.83 27.33 -7.38
CA THR A 546 10.63 28.16 -7.51
C THR A 546 9.57 27.47 -8.36
N THR A 547 8.33 27.47 -7.89
CA THR A 547 7.15 27.09 -8.66
C THR A 547 6.19 28.26 -8.83
N THR A 548 5.32 28.19 -9.82
CA THR A 548 4.38 29.25 -10.19
C THR A 548 2.97 28.69 -10.30
N ALA A 549 1.98 29.44 -9.83
CA ALA A 549 0.57 29.18 -10.05
C ALA A 549 -0.12 30.47 -10.52
N THR A 550 -1.20 30.33 -11.29
CA THR A 550 -1.95 31.47 -11.82
C THR A 550 -3.31 31.60 -11.15
N LEU A 551 -3.58 32.78 -10.62
CA LEU A 551 -4.90 33.15 -10.10
C LEU A 551 -5.66 33.87 -11.22
N LYS A 552 -6.80 33.31 -11.66
CA LYS A 552 -7.59 33.98 -12.70
C LYS A 552 -8.29 35.20 -12.11
N VAL A 553 -8.32 36.25 -12.93
CA VAL A 553 -8.94 37.53 -12.63
C VAL A 553 -9.98 37.82 -13.72
N THR A 554 -11.19 38.23 -13.35
CA THR A 554 -12.23 38.65 -14.28
C THR A 554 -12.61 40.09 -13.95
N GLY A 555 -12.47 40.99 -14.92
CA GLY A 555 -12.56 42.44 -14.74
C GLY A 555 -13.87 43.05 -15.21
N PRO A 556 -14.06 44.35 -14.92
CA PRO A 556 -13.03 45.39 -15.03
C PRO A 556 -12.25 45.68 -13.74
N GLY A 557 -11.01 46.16 -13.87
CA GLY A 557 -10.22 46.72 -12.77
C GLY A 557 -8.74 46.30 -12.75
N CYS A 558 -8.13 46.39 -11.57
CA CYS A 558 -6.70 46.24 -11.33
C CYS A 558 -6.46 45.35 -10.10
N VAL A 559 -5.66 44.29 -10.23
CA VAL A 559 -5.43 43.30 -9.15
C VAL A 559 -3.94 43.12 -8.86
N TRP A 560 -3.57 43.13 -7.58
CA TRP A 560 -2.19 42.88 -7.14
C TRP A 560 -2.14 42.14 -5.80
N LEU A 561 -1.03 41.46 -5.54
CA LEU A 561 -0.75 40.78 -4.27
C LEU A 561 -0.15 41.77 -3.27
N ASP A 562 -0.77 41.95 -2.10
CA ASP A 562 -0.29 42.86 -1.05
C ASP A 562 0.55 42.11 -0.01
N LYS A 563 0.02 41.01 0.51
CA LYS A 563 0.68 40.21 1.56
C LYS A 563 0.33 38.74 1.43
N THR A 564 1.21 37.88 1.94
CA THR A 564 0.94 36.45 2.11
C THR A 564 1.13 36.03 3.56
N THR A 565 0.29 35.11 4.04
CA THR A 565 0.40 34.48 5.35
C THR A 565 0.42 32.97 5.17
N VAL A 566 1.43 32.29 5.73
CA VAL A 566 1.49 30.82 5.77
C VAL A 566 0.87 30.37 7.10
N VAL A 567 -0.13 29.50 7.02
CA VAL A 567 -0.85 28.96 8.18
C VAL A 567 -0.21 27.65 8.64
N ALA A 568 0.20 26.78 7.70
CA ALA A 568 0.83 25.51 8.00
C ALA A 568 1.90 25.16 6.97
N ALA A 569 2.99 24.52 7.41
CA ALA A 569 4.12 24.12 6.57
C ALA A 569 4.89 22.92 7.18
N PRO A 570 5.53 22.06 6.37
CA PRO A 570 6.34 20.96 6.87
C PRO A 570 7.59 21.41 7.64
N ASP A 571 8.12 20.51 8.47
CA ASP A 571 9.36 20.77 9.20
C ASP A 571 10.52 21.00 8.23
N GLY A 572 11.33 22.03 8.50
CA GLY A 572 12.45 22.42 7.66
C GLY A 572 12.08 23.25 6.43
N ALA A 573 10.83 23.68 6.29
CA ALA A 573 10.38 24.61 5.24
C ALA A 573 10.67 26.09 5.55
N ASP A 574 11.56 26.38 6.50
CA ASP A 574 11.90 27.75 6.91
C ASP A 574 12.39 28.58 5.72
N GLY A 575 11.91 29.83 5.62
CA GLY A 575 12.26 30.73 4.52
C GLY A 575 11.41 30.57 3.25
N LEU A 576 10.31 29.80 3.30
CA LEU A 576 9.32 29.77 2.23
C LEU A 576 8.82 31.18 1.92
N ALA A 577 8.92 31.58 0.65
CA ALA A 577 8.55 32.93 0.22
C ALA A 577 7.53 32.85 -0.92
N ILE A 578 6.47 33.65 -0.82
CA ILE A 578 5.45 33.76 -1.86
C ILE A 578 5.46 35.20 -2.38
N SER A 579 5.56 35.35 -3.70
CA SER A 579 5.68 36.66 -4.36
C SER A 579 4.91 36.71 -5.68
N SER A 580 4.76 37.90 -6.24
CA SER A 580 4.17 38.15 -7.57
C SER A 580 4.88 39.34 -8.21
N ASP A 581 4.93 39.39 -9.55
CA ASP A 581 5.38 40.60 -10.25
C ASP A 581 4.40 41.76 -10.05
N ALA A 582 3.11 41.44 -9.95
CA ALA A 582 2.05 42.37 -9.62
C ALA A 582 1.87 42.42 -8.10
N ALA A 583 2.81 43.10 -7.43
CA ALA A 583 2.84 43.27 -5.97
C ALA A 583 2.42 44.68 -5.51
N ALA A 584 2.09 45.59 -6.43
CA ALA A 584 1.69 46.95 -6.11
C ALA A 584 0.68 47.48 -7.13
N LYS A 585 0.04 48.61 -6.80
CA LYS A 585 -1.00 49.24 -7.62
C LYS A 585 -0.49 49.66 -9.02
N ASP A 586 0.77 50.04 -9.12
CA ASP A 586 1.43 50.45 -10.37
C ASP A 586 1.83 49.26 -11.27
N SER A 587 2.16 48.11 -10.66
CA SER A 587 2.48 46.86 -11.36
C SER A 587 1.30 45.88 -11.49
N CYS A 588 0.08 46.32 -11.17
CA CYS A 588 -1.08 45.44 -11.11
C CYS A 588 -1.48 44.82 -12.45
N VAL A 589 -2.17 43.69 -12.38
CA VAL A 589 -2.83 43.07 -13.54
C VAL A 589 -4.09 43.85 -13.84
N LYS A 590 -4.12 44.55 -14.98
CA LYS A 590 -5.28 45.31 -15.45
C LYS A 590 -6.15 44.44 -16.35
N VAL A 591 -7.44 44.44 -16.09
CA VAL A 591 -8.44 43.68 -16.85
C VAL A 591 -9.57 44.63 -17.22
N VAL A 592 -10.00 44.61 -18.49
CA VAL A 592 -11.14 45.41 -18.96
C VAL A 592 -12.45 44.68 -18.68
N ASP A 593 -13.57 45.38 -18.81
CA ASP A 593 -14.90 44.82 -18.53
C ASP A 593 -15.19 43.57 -19.38
N GLY A 594 -15.64 42.50 -18.73
CA GLY A 594 -15.95 41.21 -19.34
C GLY A 594 -14.74 40.40 -19.81
N ALA A 595 -13.51 40.90 -19.65
CA ALA A 595 -12.29 40.17 -19.98
C ALA A 595 -11.73 39.40 -18.77
N SER A 596 -10.82 38.46 -19.07
CA SER A 596 -10.06 37.72 -18.05
C SER A 596 -8.57 38.02 -18.16
N GLY A 597 -7.89 38.04 -17.01
CA GLY A 597 -6.44 38.14 -16.88
C GLY A 597 -5.91 37.13 -15.86
N GLU A 598 -4.59 37.07 -15.68
CA GLU A 598 -3.94 36.10 -14.80
C GLU A 598 -2.93 36.80 -13.87
N LEU A 599 -3.11 36.64 -12.56
CA LEU A 599 -2.13 37.04 -11.55
C LEU A 599 -1.21 35.85 -11.30
N THR A 600 0.02 35.91 -11.82
CA THR A 600 1.03 34.86 -11.59
C THR A 600 1.66 35.02 -10.21
N VAL A 601 1.50 34.00 -9.36
CA VAL A 601 2.08 33.94 -8.02
C VAL A 601 3.20 32.89 -8.01
N ARG A 602 4.33 33.23 -7.41
CA ARG A 602 5.51 32.37 -7.28
C ARG A 602 5.69 31.93 -5.84
N MET A 603 6.02 30.67 -5.64
CA MET A 603 6.43 30.11 -4.36
C MET A 603 7.89 29.65 -4.47
N ALA A 604 8.75 30.17 -3.61
CA ALA A 604 10.13 29.75 -3.46
C ALA A 604 10.27 28.79 -2.28
N VAL A 605 10.78 27.60 -2.56
CA VAL A 605 10.99 26.50 -1.62
C VAL A 605 12.50 26.33 -1.44
N PRO A 606 13.08 26.77 -0.30
CA PRO A 606 14.52 26.80 -0.11
C PRO A 606 15.12 25.42 0.18
N THR A 607 14.35 24.52 0.79
CA THR A 607 14.81 23.18 1.20
C THR A 607 13.80 22.14 0.75
N ALA A 608 14.26 21.04 0.16
CA ALA A 608 13.38 19.94 -0.23
C ALA A 608 12.82 19.25 1.01
N VAL A 609 11.50 19.29 1.18
CA VAL A 609 10.78 18.74 2.34
C VAL A 609 9.52 18.02 1.89
N ASN A 610 8.99 17.14 2.75
CA ASN A 610 7.74 16.43 2.50
C ASN A 610 6.64 17.03 3.36
N GLY A 611 5.52 17.45 2.76
CA GLY A 611 4.35 17.94 3.49
C GLY A 611 3.56 19.00 2.73
N ASP A 612 2.53 19.56 3.36
CA ASP A 612 1.72 20.61 2.75
C ASP A 612 2.05 21.99 3.25
N VAL A 613 1.96 22.95 2.33
CA VAL A 613 1.96 24.36 2.62
C VAL A 613 0.57 24.91 2.38
N ASN A 614 -0.05 25.41 3.44
CA ASN A 614 -1.36 26.04 3.39
C ASN A 614 -1.26 27.47 3.90
N GLY A 615 -2.01 28.39 3.30
CA GLY A 615 -2.02 29.78 3.73
C GLY A 615 -3.03 30.65 3.01
N THR A 616 -2.91 31.97 3.18
CA THR A 616 -3.78 32.97 2.56
C THR A 616 -2.98 34.04 1.85
N LEU A 617 -3.44 34.38 0.64
CA LEU A 617 -2.98 35.53 -0.14
C LEU A 617 -3.94 36.69 0.12
N ARG A 618 -3.42 37.81 0.60
CA ARG A 618 -4.14 39.08 0.65
C ARG A 618 -3.99 39.78 -0.69
N VAL A 619 -5.02 39.66 -1.52
CA VAL A 619 -5.10 40.24 -2.85
C VAL A 619 -5.89 41.55 -2.78
N MET A 620 -5.38 42.59 -3.42
CA MET A 620 -6.05 43.89 -3.49
C MET A 620 -6.76 44.02 -4.82
N LEU A 621 -8.03 44.41 -4.76
CA LEU A 621 -8.91 44.63 -5.90
C LEU A 621 -9.15 46.14 -6.03
N GLY A 622 -8.58 46.75 -7.06
CA GLY A 622 -8.80 48.14 -7.43
C GLY A 622 -9.87 48.27 -8.51
N PRO A 623 -10.86 49.16 -8.35
CA PRO A 623 -11.89 49.40 -9.36
C PRO A 623 -11.31 50.17 -10.55
N GLU A 624 -11.99 50.13 -11.69
CA GLU A 624 -11.62 50.92 -12.87
C GLU A 624 -11.94 52.41 -12.69
N GLN A 625 -13.02 52.74 -11.96
CA GLN A 625 -13.45 54.12 -11.72
C GLN A 625 -12.52 54.87 -10.75
N ALA A 626 -12.14 56.09 -11.14
CA ALA A 626 -11.33 56.98 -10.33
C ALA A 626 -12.14 57.53 -9.13
N GLY A 627 -11.64 57.33 -7.91
CA GLY A 627 -12.22 57.89 -6.68
C GLY A 627 -12.58 56.84 -5.62
N GLU A 628 -12.71 55.57 -6.00
CA GLU A 628 -13.01 54.47 -5.10
C GLU A 628 -11.73 53.80 -4.55
N GLN A 629 -11.78 53.34 -3.30
CA GLN A 629 -10.63 52.74 -2.61
C GLN A 629 -10.48 51.26 -2.98
N PRO A 630 -9.25 50.74 -3.14
CA PRO A 630 -9.03 49.31 -3.30
C PRO A 630 -9.51 48.53 -2.08
N ILE A 631 -10.06 47.34 -2.32
CA ILE A 631 -10.52 46.44 -1.26
C ILE A 631 -9.58 45.24 -1.15
N ALA A 632 -9.39 44.74 0.07
CA ALA A 632 -8.63 43.52 0.32
C ALA A 632 -9.55 42.29 0.22
N THR A 633 -9.06 41.21 -0.37
CA THR A 633 -9.72 39.91 -0.47
C THR A 633 -8.72 38.82 -0.12
N GLU A 634 -9.12 37.89 0.74
CA GLU A 634 -8.27 36.77 1.15
C GLU A 634 -8.55 35.56 0.25
N VAL A 635 -7.50 35.06 -0.40
CA VAL A 635 -7.56 33.88 -1.27
C VAL A 635 -6.71 32.77 -0.65
N PRO A 636 -7.31 31.65 -0.21
CA PRO A 636 -6.55 30.53 0.32
C PRO A 636 -5.69 29.89 -0.77
N PHE A 637 -4.50 29.41 -0.40
CA PHE A 637 -3.65 28.63 -1.27
C PHE A 637 -3.19 27.33 -0.64
N THR A 638 -2.90 26.35 -1.49
CA THR A 638 -2.34 25.04 -1.09
C THR A 638 -1.18 24.66 -2.00
N ALA A 639 -0.20 23.93 -1.45
CA ALA A 639 0.88 23.31 -2.21
C ALA A 639 1.33 22.01 -1.51
N ALA A 640 1.62 20.96 -2.28
CA ALA A 640 2.20 19.73 -1.76
C ALA A 640 3.70 19.68 -2.11
N LEU A 641 4.56 19.61 -1.10
CA LEU A 641 6.01 19.50 -1.26
C LEU A 641 6.47 18.04 -1.14
N GLN A 642 7.37 17.63 -2.04
CA GLN A 642 7.97 16.31 -2.04
C GLN A 642 9.49 16.37 -2.17
N LYS A 643 10.18 15.52 -1.41
CA LYS A 643 11.62 15.28 -1.57
C LYS A 643 11.84 14.41 -2.80
N PRO A 644 12.82 14.75 -3.66
CA PRO A 644 13.17 13.91 -4.78
C PRO A 644 13.75 12.59 -4.29
N LEU A 645 13.51 11.52 -5.05
CA LEU A 645 14.11 10.23 -4.78
C LEU A 645 15.64 10.35 -4.71
N ASN A 646 16.26 9.75 -3.68
CA ASN A 646 17.71 9.66 -3.60
C ASN A 646 18.20 8.68 -4.67
N THR A 647 18.52 9.22 -5.85
CA THR A 647 18.96 8.49 -7.04
C THR A 647 20.16 7.60 -6.76
N THR A 648 21.04 8.00 -5.85
CA THR A 648 22.23 7.22 -5.46
C THR A 648 21.85 5.94 -4.74
N ASN A 649 20.97 6.00 -3.74
CA ASN A 649 20.52 4.82 -3.01
C ASN A 649 19.69 3.88 -3.90
N PHE A 650 18.81 4.45 -4.73
CA PHE A 650 18.05 3.66 -5.70
C PHE A 650 18.96 2.94 -6.70
N LEU A 651 19.97 3.64 -7.25
CA LEU A 651 20.92 3.05 -8.20
C LEU A 651 21.77 1.96 -7.54
N ILE A 652 22.23 2.16 -6.31
CA ILE A 652 22.97 1.14 -5.55
C ILE A 652 22.09 -0.10 -5.33
N ALA A 653 20.86 0.07 -4.86
CA ALA A 653 19.94 -1.05 -4.62
C ALA A 653 19.64 -1.82 -5.92
N LEU A 654 19.44 -1.10 -7.03
CA LEU A 654 19.22 -1.69 -8.35
C LEU A 654 20.45 -2.49 -8.81
N ILE A 655 21.66 -1.94 -8.69
CA ILE A 655 22.92 -2.63 -9.03
C ILE A 655 23.09 -3.88 -8.16
N VAL A 656 22.87 -3.78 -6.86
CA VAL A 656 22.96 -4.91 -5.92
C VAL A 656 21.98 -6.01 -6.31
N GLY A 657 20.73 -5.68 -6.61
CA GLY A 657 19.73 -6.64 -7.06
C GLY A 657 20.12 -7.33 -8.37
N LEU A 658 20.64 -6.57 -9.34
CA LEU A 658 21.03 -7.08 -10.65
C LEU A 658 22.29 -7.98 -10.59
N VAL A 659 23.20 -7.74 -9.64
CA VAL A 659 24.37 -8.59 -9.40
C VAL A 659 24.02 -9.84 -8.58
N LEU A 660 23.28 -9.68 -7.47
CA LEU A 660 22.96 -10.80 -6.57
C LEU A 660 21.98 -11.79 -7.19
N GLY A 661 21.02 -11.32 -8.00
CA GLY A 661 20.03 -12.15 -8.69
C GLY A 661 20.63 -13.35 -9.43
N PRO A 662 21.59 -13.15 -10.36
CA PRO A 662 22.25 -14.25 -11.07
C PRO A 662 23.39 -14.93 -10.28
N LEU A 663 24.07 -14.23 -9.37
CA LEU A 663 25.24 -14.78 -8.67
C LEU A 663 24.84 -15.87 -7.66
N ILE A 664 23.72 -15.69 -6.94
CA ILE A 664 23.27 -16.62 -5.90
C ILE A 664 22.98 -18.02 -6.49
N PRO A 665 22.17 -18.18 -7.56
CA PRO A 665 21.95 -19.49 -8.19
C PRO A 665 23.24 -20.15 -8.70
N LEU A 666 24.17 -19.37 -9.27
CA LEU A 666 25.45 -19.90 -9.76
C LEU A 666 26.33 -20.43 -8.62
N LEU A 667 26.39 -19.73 -7.49
CA LEU A 667 27.11 -20.18 -6.29
C LEU A 667 26.49 -21.46 -5.72
N VAL A 668 25.17 -21.56 -5.67
CA VAL A 668 24.44 -22.76 -5.23
C VAL A 668 24.79 -23.95 -6.13
N LEU A 669 24.77 -23.78 -7.45
CA LEU A 669 25.16 -24.82 -8.41
C LEU A 669 26.62 -25.28 -8.22
N TYR A 670 27.54 -24.33 -8.03
CA TYR A 670 28.95 -24.64 -7.83
C TYR A 670 29.20 -25.38 -6.50
N ALA A 671 28.47 -25.01 -5.43
CA ALA A 671 28.51 -25.69 -4.15
C ALA A 671 27.97 -27.13 -4.23
N ALA A 672 26.82 -27.34 -4.90
CA ALA A 672 26.25 -28.67 -5.14
C ALA A 672 27.21 -29.57 -5.93
N LYS A 673 27.86 -29.01 -6.96
CA LYS A 673 28.86 -29.71 -7.75
C LYS A 673 30.11 -30.04 -6.96
N TRP A 674 30.58 -29.12 -6.11
CA TRP A 674 31.64 -29.40 -5.17
C TRP A 674 31.25 -30.57 -4.28
N LEU A 675 30.08 -30.57 -3.64
CA LEU A 675 29.64 -31.65 -2.75
C LEU A 675 29.62 -33.05 -3.40
N THR A 676 29.21 -33.13 -4.68
CA THR A 676 29.00 -34.38 -5.42
C THR A 676 30.24 -34.93 -6.14
N ALA A 677 31.24 -34.11 -6.45
CA ALA A 677 32.45 -34.56 -7.15
C ALA A 677 33.39 -35.41 -6.25
N ARG A 678 33.10 -36.69 -6.12
CA ARG A 678 33.89 -37.70 -5.38
C ARG A 678 34.08 -38.97 -6.21
N ILE A 679 35.19 -39.67 -5.99
CA ILE A 679 35.42 -41.02 -6.53
C ILE A 679 34.49 -41.97 -5.77
N PRO A 680 33.67 -42.80 -6.43
CA PRO A 680 32.78 -43.74 -5.76
C PRO A 680 33.55 -44.71 -4.84
N GLY A 681 33.03 -44.95 -3.63
CA GLY A 681 33.59 -45.92 -2.69
C GLY A 681 33.24 -47.35 -3.10
N ARG A 682 34.08 -47.96 -3.94
CA ARG A 682 34.00 -49.37 -4.34
C ARG A 682 35.40 -49.94 -4.35
N ALA A 683 35.55 -51.22 -4.04
CA ALA A 683 36.85 -51.86 -4.03
C ALA A 683 37.57 -51.67 -5.39
N LEU A 684 38.85 -51.33 -5.30
CA LEU A 684 39.71 -51.02 -6.43
C LEU A 684 41.02 -51.76 -6.24
N ARG A 685 41.47 -52.44 -7.28
CA ARG A 685 42.80 -53.02 -7.41
C ARG A 685 43.56 -52.19 -8.44
N ALA A 686 44.81 -51.88 -8.16
CA ALA A 686 45.65 -51.10 -9.06
C ALA A 686 46.98 -51.82 -9.23
N GLU A 687 47.38 -52.03 -10.48
CA GLU A 687 48.67 -52.65 -10.83
C GLU A 687 49.45 -51.68 -11.71
N GLN A 688 50.74 -51.50 -11.40
CA GLN A 688 51.65 -50.68 -12.20
C GLN A 688 52.56 -51.61 -13.02
N ILE A 689 52.38 -51.61 -14.34
CA ILE A 689 53.07 -52.53 -15.24
C ILE A 689 54.05 -51.74 -16.11
N GLN A 690 55.33 -52.06 -16.00
CA GLN A 690 56.34 -51.52 -16.91
C GLN A 690 56.25 -52.20 -18.28
N VAL A 691 56.10 -51.39 -19.32
CA VAL A 691 55.96 -51.86 -20.70
C VAL A 691 56.94 -51.16 -21.62
N ARG A 692 57.33 -51.89 -22.66
CA ARG A 692 58.14 -51.40 -23.77
C ARG A 692 57.37 -51.52 -25.07
N VAL A 693 57.25 -50.43 -25.82
CA VAL A 693 56.57 -50.39 -27.11
C VAL A 693 57.59 -50.56 -28.23
N ASP A 694 57.47 -51.61 -29.03
CA ASP A 694 58.30 -51.83 -30.22
C ASP A 694 57.41 -51.92 -31.46
N GLY A 695 57.44 -50.87 -32.28
CA GLY A 695 56.51 -50.68 -33.40
C GLY A 695 55.05 -50.69 -32.94
N SER A 696 54.27 -51.68 -33.40
CA SER A 696 52.87 -51.89 -33.00
C SER A 696 52.70 -52.87 -31.84
N SER A 697 53.78 -53.40 -31.27
CA SER A 697 53.72 -54.40 -30.21
C SER A 697 54.03 -53.79 -28.84
N VAL A 698 53.24 -54.14 -27.83
CA VAL A 698 53.48 -53.77 -26.43
C VAL A 698 54.04 -55.00 -25.71
N MET A 699 55.32 -54.92 -25.34
CA MET A 699 56.03 -55.96 -24.62
C MET A 699 56.15 -55.62 -23.13
N ARG A 700 56.20 -56.66 -22.31
CA ARG A 700 56.45 -56.53 -20.88
C ARG A 700 57.91 -56.86 -20.58
N ASP A 701 58.60 -56.03 -19.79
CA ASP A 701 60.01 -56.26 -19.42
C ASP A 701 60.12 -57.29 -18.27
N GLY A 702 60.85 -58.39 -18.49
CA GLY A 702 61.12 -59.48 -17.53
C GLY A 702 62.21 -60.47 -18.01
N ALA A 703 62.93 -61.11 -17.08
CA ALA A 703 64.24 -61.81 -17.22
C ALA A 703 64.44 -62.82 -18.40
N PRO A 704 65.68 -63.00 -18.91
CA PRO A 704 65.98 -63.76 -20.14
C PRO A 704 65.93 -65.29 -20.00
N SER A 705 65.55 -66.00 -21.09
CA SER A 705 65.66 -67.46 -21.22
C SER A 705 66.39 -67.83 -22.52
N LEU A 706 67.22 -68.89 -22.47
CA LEU A 706 68.16 -69.31 -23.52
C LEU A 706 67.57 -70.41 -24.42
N THR A 707 67.71 -70.32 -25.75
CA THR A 707 67.54 -71.46 -26.67
C THR A 707 68.53 -71.32 -27.84
N ARG A 708 69.36 -72.35 -28.10
CA ARG A 708 70.52 -72.31 -29.00
C ARG A 708 70.16 -72.78 -30.41
N ASP A 709 70.43 -71.90 -31.37
CA ASP A 709 70.47 -72.12 -32.82
C ASP A 709 71.58 -73.08 -33.26
N GLY A 710 71.42 -73.69 -34.44
CA GLY A 710 72.53 -74.28 -35.18
C GLY A 710 72.15 -75.19 -36.36
N GLY A 711 72.20 -74.62 -37.56
CA GLY A 711 72.31 -75.34 -38.82
C GLY A 711 72.56 -74.37 -39.98
N PRO A 712 73.78 -73.86 -40.15
CA PRO A 712 74.13 -72.86 -41.13
C PRO A 712 74.36 -73.50 -42.51
N SER A 713 73.83 -72.76 -43.49
CA SER A 713 73.97 -72.73 -44.95
C SER A 713 75.17 -73.49 -45.57
N LEU A 714 75.14 -73.98 -46.84
CA LEU A 714 76.36 -74.27 -47.64
C LEU A 714 76.33 -73.66 -49.06
N THR A 715 77.51 -73.30 -49.54
CA THR A 715 77.88 -72.43 -50.65
C THR A 715 78.99 -73.18 -51.43
N ARG A 716 79.23 -72.85 -52.70
CA ARG A 716 80.49 -72.84 -53.53
C ARG A 716 80.05 -73.25 -54.93
N ASP A 717 80.06 -72.38 -55.95
CA ASP A 717 81.21 -72.07 -56.82
C ASP A 717 81.10 -70.63 -57.38
N GLY A 718 82.13 -69.80 -57.56
CA GLY A 718 83.54 -69.92 -57.24
C GLY A 718 83.89 -69.04 -56.04
N GLY A 719 84.44 -69.67 -55.01
CA GLY A 719 84.62 -69.03 -53.72
C GLY A 719 83.56 -69.23 -52.61
N PRO A 720 82.37 -69.80 -52.82
CA PRO A 720 81.40 -69.81 -51.74
C PRO A 720 81.72 -70.85 -50.61
N SER A 721 82.35 -70.41 -49.52
CA SER A 721 82.01 -70.64 -48.09
C SER A 721 81.35 -71.94 -47.57
N LEU A 722 81.22 -72.01 -46.22
CA LEU A 722 80.29 -72.80 -45.41
C LEU A 722 80.71 -74.26 -45.06
N THR A 723 80.39 -74.90 -43.93
CA THR A 723 79.76 -74.57 -42.62
C THR A 723 79.94 -75.73 -41.64
N ARG A 724 79.84 -75.47 -40.32
CA ARG A 724 78.75 -75.95 -39.44
C ARG A 724 79.04 -75.75 -37.93
N ASP A 725 78.02 -75.23 -37.22
CA ASP A 725 77.58 -75.34 -35.80
C ASP A 725 78.58 -75.41 -34.63
N GLY A 726 78.37 -74.76 -33.48
CA GLY A 726 77.22 -74.03 -32.94
C GLY A 726 77.56 -73.47 -31.55
N GLY A 727 76.87 -72.41 -31.10
CA GLY A 727 77.15 -71.52 -29.95
C GLY A 727 75.87 -70.82 -29.46
N PRO A 728 75.43 -70.80 -28.18
CA PRO A 728 74.08 -70.36 -27.82
C PRO A 728 73.88 -68.86 -28.05
N SER A 729 72.81 -68.49 -28.73
CA SER A 729 72.32 -67.11 -28.85
C SER A 729 71.30 -66.82 -27.72
N LEU A 730 71.66 -65.91 -26.82
CA LEU A 730 70.74 -65.24 -25.89
C LEU A 730 69.97 -64.16 -26.68
N THR A 731 68.84 -64.51 -27.30
CA THR A 731 67.91 -63.48 -27.82
C THR A 731 66.94 -63.05 -26.73
N HIS A 732 67.08 -61.80 -26.28
CA HIS A 732 66.17 -61.12 -25.35
C HIS A 732 64.83 -60.78 -26.06
N ARG A 733 64.02 -61.80 -26.39
CA ARG A 733 62.66 -61.57 -26.93
C ARG A 733 61.70 -61.34 -25.77
N GLY A 734 61.23 -60.09 -25.61
CA GLY A 734 60.14 -59.77 -24.68
C GLY A 734 58.87 -60.54 -25.04
N ARG A 735 58.04 -60.85 -24.04
CA ARG A 735 56.72 -61.48 -24.26
C ARG A 735 55.67 -60.38 -24.52
N PRO A 736 54.63 -60.67 -25.32
CA PRO A 736 53.46 -59.79 -25.42
C PRO A 736 52.88 -59.49 -24.03
N LEU A 737 52.33 -58.30 -23.84
CA LEU A 737 51.68 -57.91 -22.58
C LEU A 737 50.61 -58.94 -22.18
N ALA A 738 50.90 -59.71 -21.13
CA ALA A 738 49.97 -60.63 -20.49
C ALA A 738 50.02 -60.42 -18.98
N VAL A 739 48.84 -60.20 -18.38
CA VAL A 739 48.69 -60.07 -16.92
C VAL A 739 48.87 -61.44 -16.29
N ARG A 740 49.63 -61.52 -15.18
CA ARG A 740 49.86 -62.79 -14.48
C ARG A 740 48.78 -63.05 -13.43
N ASP A 741 48.64 -64.31 -13.04
CA ASP A 741 47.60 -64.72 -12.07
C ASP A 741 47.88 -64.24 -10.63
N ASP A 742 49.11 -63.82 -10.34
CA ASP A 742 49.55 -63.23 -9.07
C ASP A 742 49.41 -61.69 -9.02
N GLU A 743 48.92 -61.05 -10.10
CA GLU A 743 48.73 -59.60 -10.20
C GLU A 743 47.31 -59.20 -9.81
N PHE A 744 47.12 -57.95 -9.37
CA PHE A 744 45.84 -57.44 -8.86
C PHE A 744 45.34 -58.14 -7.59
N VAL A 745 46.22 -58.73 -6.78
CA VAL A 745 45.83 -59.41 -5.52
C VAL A 745 45.60 -58.42 -4.37
N GLN A 746 46.25 -57.25 -4.39
CA GLN A 746 46.13 -56.23 -3.34
C GLN A 746 45.05 -55.19 -3.65
N LEU A 747 44.19 -54.93 -2.66
CA LEU A 747 43.20 -53.85 -2.68
C LEU A 747 43.87 -52.52 -2.35
N VAL A 748 43.53 -51.47 -3.11
CA VAL A 748 43.98 -50.11 -2.85
C VAL A 748 43.33 -49.60 -1.55
N PRO A 749 44.13 -49.17 -0.55
CA PRO A 749 43.62 -48.63 0.70
C PRO A 749 42.76 -47.36 0.48
N GLY A 750 41.74 -47.14 1.33
CA GLY A 750 40.93 -45.91 1.28
C GLY A 750 39.81 -45.91 0.22
N THR A 751 39.45 -47.07 -0.32
CA THR A 751 38.42 -47.26 -1.35
C THR A 751 37.04 -47.68 -0.80
N GLY A 752 36.92 -47.88 0.53
CA GLY A 752 35.68 -48.29 1.20
C GLY A 752 34.61 -47.19 1.34
N SER A 753 34.92 -45.94 1.01
CA SER A 753 33.97 -44.82 1.01
C SER A 753 34.31 -43.82 -0.09
N ALA A 754 33.35 -42.95 -0.45
CA ALA A 754 33.56 -41.99 -1.52
C ALA A 754 34.63 -40.96 -1.14
N THR A 755 35.74 -40.93 -1.86
CA THR A 755 36.91 -40.09 -1.55
C THR A 755 37.19 -39.06 -2.65
N ARG A 756 37.82 -37.94 -2.29
CA ARG A 756 38.31 -36.93 -3.26
C ARG A 756 39.76 -37.13 -3.65
N ARG A 757 40.48 -37.96 -2.89
CA ARG A 757 41.92 -38.19 -3.00
C ARG A 757 42.20 -39.67 -2.78
N LEU A 758 42.96 -40.28 -3.69
CA LEU A 758 43.37 -41.68 -3.58
C LEU A 758 44.85 -41.79 -3.99
N ASP A 759 45.64 -42.54 -3.22
CA ASP A 759 47.06 -42.75 -3.49
C ASP A 759 47.27 -44.20 -3.95
N LEU A 760 47.96 -44.35 -5.07
CA LEU A 760 48.23 -45.63 -5.73
C LEU A 760 49.73 -45.96 -5.69
N GLY A 761 50.35 -45.85 -4.50
CA GLY A 761 51.76 -46.17 -4.32
C GLY A 761 52.68 -45.16 -5.01
N GLY A 762 52.46 -43.86 -4.77
CA GLY A 762 53.26 -42.77 -5.33
C GLY A 762 52.59 -42.02 -6.49
N ILE A 763 51.42 -42.49 -6.94
CA ILE A 763 50.58 -41.81 -7.94
C ILE A 763 49.32 -41.31 -7.25
N LEU A 764 49.07 -40.01 -7.34
CA LEU A 764 47.99 -39.37 -6.61
C LEU A 764 46.81 -39.03 -7.51
N LEU A 765 45.67 -39.66 -7.25
CA LEU A 765 44.39 -39.33 -7.87
C LEU A 765 43.69 -38.21 -7.07
N ARG A 766 43.33 -37.10 -7.73
CA ARG A 766 42.56 -35.99 -7.14
C ARG A 766 41.35 -35.61 -7.99
N THR A 767 40.20 -35.52 -7.34
CA THR A 767 38.97 -35.00 -7.98
C THR A 767 39.05 -33.50 -8.23
N ARG A 768 38.48 -33.06 -9.36
CA ARG A 768 38.35 -31.66 -9.79
C ARG A 768 36.94 -31.43 -10.33
N ILE A 769 36.36 -30.27 -10.03
CA ILE A 769 35.04 -29.88 -10.53
C ILE A 769 35.09 -29.24 -11.92
N GLY A 770 36.21 -28.64 -12.35
CA GLY A 770 36.28 -27.90 -13.61
C GLY A 770 35.58 -26.54 -13.57
N ARG A 771 35.81 -25.69 -14.58
CA ARG A 771 35.38 -24.27 -14.58
C ARG A 771 33.89 -24.04 -14.91
N SER A 772 33.27 -24.94 -15.67
CA SER A 772 31.85 -24.83 -16.02
C SER A 772 30.97 -25.31 -14.86
N PRO A 773 29.91 -24.58 -14.47
CA PRO A 773 28.95 -25.06 -13.46
C PRO A 773 28.08 -26.22 -13.98
N PHE A 774 28.02 -26.45 -15.30
CA PHE A 774 27.15 -27.47 -15.93
C PHE A 774 27.84 -28.78 -16.31
N GLY A 775 29.18 -28.84 -16.33
CA GLY A 775 29.91 -30.08 -16.67
C GLY A 775 30.06 -31.06 -15.49
N THR A 776 30.46 -32.30 -15.75
CA THR A 776 30.80 -33.26 -14.68
C THR A 776 32.20 -32.98 -14.09
N GLY A 777 32.42 -33.40 -12.84
CA GLY A 777 33.77 -33.46 -12.29
C GLY A 777 34.63 -34.52 -12.98
N TYR A 778 35.93 -34.51 -12.73
CA TYR A 778 36.90 -35.46 -13.26
C TYR A 778 38.01 -35.73 -12.24
N VAL A 779 38.82 -36.77 -12.46
CA VAL A 779 39.98 -37.13 -11.63
C VAL A 779 41.26 -36.84 -12.40
N VAL A 780 42.26 -36.31 -11.70
CA VAL A 780 43.61 -36.10 -12.23
C VAL A 780 44.54 -37.07 -11.54
N ALA A 781 45.24 -37.89 -12.31
CA ALA A 781 46.32 -38.74 -11.81
C ALA A 781 47.65 -38.01 -12.00
N THR A 782 48.28 -37.65 -10.88
CA THR A 782 49.56 -36.94 -10.87
C THR A 782 50.63 -37.84 -10.28
N ALA A 783 51.74 -37.99 -10.99
CA ALA A 783 52.93 -38.70 -10.52
C ALA A 783 54.15 -37.75 -10.67
N PRO A 784 54.92 -37.47 -9.61
CA PRO A 784 56.03 -36.52 -9.69
C PRO A 784 57.04 -36.91 -10.78
N GLY A 785 57.36 -35.97 -11.68
CA GLY A 785 58.35 -36.16 -12.73
C GLY A 785 57.89 -36.98 -13.94
N LEU A 786 56.66 -37.51 -13.95
CA LEU A 786 56.12 -38.30 -15.04
C LEU A 786 54.99 -37.55 -15.76
N ALA A 787 54.93 -37.72 -17.07
CA ALA A 787 53.82 -37.26 -17.89
C ALA A 787 52.76 -38.36 -18.01
N GLY A 788 51.47 -38.01 -17.93
CA GLY A 788 50.36 -38.95 -17.94
C GLY A 788 49.30 -38.70 -19.02
N ALA A 789 48.72 -39.78 -19.55
CA ALA A 789 47.53 -39.74 -20.41
C ALA A 789 46.59 -40.91 -20.08
N ALA A 790 45.28 -40.66 -20.09
CA ALA A 790 44.27 -41.66 -19.72
C ALA A 790 43.53 -42.24 -20.93
N GLY A 791 43.29 -43.55 -20.87
CA GLY A 791 42.40 -44.28 -21.77
C GLY A 791 42.76 -44.22 -23.25
N ARG A 792 41.79 -44.59 -24.08
CA ARG A 792 41.95 -44.76 -25.54
C ARG A 792 42.23 -43.45 -26.28
N SER A 793 41.67 -42.33 -25.80
CA SER A 793 41.83 -41.00 -26.38
C SER A 793 43.10 -40.28 -25.91
N GLY A 794 43.78 -40.78 -24.88
CA GLY A 794 44.95 -40.14 -24.30
C GLY A 794 44.63 -38.83 -23.58
N ASP A 795 43.50 -38.78 -22.87
CA ASP A 795 42.98 -37.60 -22.16
C ASP A 795 43.98 -37.10 -21.12
N ARG A 796 44.29 -35.81 -21.16
CA ARG A 796 45.29 -35.15 -20.31
C ARG A 796 44.86 -33.75 -19.90
N THR A 797 45.44 -33.23 -18.82
CA THR A 797 45.18 -31.88 -18.30
C THR A 797 46.44 -31.24 -17.74
N GLY A 798 46.54 -29.92 -17.83
CA GLY A 798 47.70 -29.16 -17.30
C GLY A 798 48.81 -28.93 -18.32
N ALA A 799 49.78 -28.08 -17.96
CA ALA A 799 50.94 -27.76 -18.80
C ALA A 799 51.97 -28.91 -18.78
N THR A 800 52.25 -29.49 -17.62
CA THR A 800 52.81 -30.84 -17.52
C THR A 800 51.63 -31.80 -17.64
N PRO A 801 51.50 -32.57 -18.74
CA PRO A 801 50.29 -33.33 -18.99
C PRO A 801 50.14 -34.41 -17.90
N ASP A 802 49.12 -34.27 -17.05
CA ASP A 802 48.67 -35.29 -16.11
C ASP A 802 47.49 -36.06 -16.72
N ALA A 803 47.34 -37.34 -16.37
CA ALA A 803 46.26 -38.16 -16.93
C ALA A 803 44.90 -37.71 -16.38
N ARG A 804 43.93 -37.47 -17.28
CA ARG A 804 42.57 -37.02 -16.93
C ARG A 804 41.60 -38.19 -17.00
N LEU A 805 41.12 -38.65 -15.85
CA LEU A 805 40.21 -39.78 -15.68
C LEU A 805 38.78 -39.31 -15.37
N PRO A 806 37.75 -40.12 -15.66
CA PRO A 806 36.38 -39.88 -15.15
C PRO A 806 36.32 -40.03 -13.62
N LEU A 807 35.26 -39.53 -12.97
CA LEU A 807 35.06 -39.71 -11.51
C LEU A 807 34.96 -41.19 -11.11
N ALA A 808 34.36 -42.02 -11.97
CA ALA A 808 34.36 -43.47 -11.83
C ALA A 808 35.66 -44.04 -12.42
N VAL A 809 36.73 -44.03 -11.63
CA VAL A 809 38.06 -44.48 -12.06
C VAL A 809 38.17 -46.00 -12.24
N HIS A 810 37.18 -46.76 -11.78
CA HIS A 810 37.13 -48.22 -11.90
C HIS A 810 37.07 -48.66 -13.36
N ASN A 811 37.78 -49.74 -13.68
CA ASN A 811 37.87 -50.34 -15.02
C ASN A 811 38.42 -49.36 -16.06
N THR A 812 39.41 -48.57 -15.69
CA THR A 812 40.12 -47.64 -16.57
C THR A 812 41.61 -47.89 -16.51
N TRP A 813 42.35 -47.37 -17.49
CA TRP A 813 43.80 -47.40 -17.49
C TRP A 813 44.35 -46.04 -17.86
N PHE A 814 45.56 -45.75 -17.40
CA PHE A 814 46.33 -44.60 -17.83
C PHE A 814 47.80 -44.97 -17.94
N VAL A 815 48.53 -44.24 -18.76
CA VAL A 815 49.97 -44.42 -18.94
C VAL A 815 50.71 -43.26 -18.28
N LEU A 816 51.86 -43.58 -17.69
CA LEU A 816 52.86 -42.65 -17.22
C LEU A 816 54.16 -42.87 -17.99
N HIS A 817 54.76 -41.81 -18.50
CA HIS A 817 56.03 -41.83 -19.21
C HIS A 817 56.98 -40.81 -18.58
N ASP A 818 58.23 -41.22 -18.35
CA ASP A 818 59.30 -40.29 -18.01
C ASP A 818 59.77 -39.60 -19.31
N PRO A 819 59.54 -38.28 -19.49
CA PRO A 819 59.96 -37.58 -20.69
C PRO A 819 61.47 -37.60 -20.92
N ARG A 820 62.28 -37.85 -19.87
CA ARG A 820 63.75 -37.95 -19.92
C ARG A 820 64.23 -39.40 -20.13
N GLY A 821 63.33 -40.38 -19.98
CA GLY A 821 63.64 -41.79 -20.14
C GLY A 821 63.63 -42.27 -21.60
N PRO A 822 63.87 -43.59 -21.82
CA PRO A 822 63.81 -44.22 -23.14
C PRO A 822 62.45 -43.98 -23.82
N GLU A 823 62.47 -43.64 -25.11
CA GLU A 823 61.27 -43.26 -25.88
C GLU A 823 60.17 -44.30 -25.94
N ASN A 824 60.56 -45.56 -25.79
CA ASN A 824 59.69 -46.71 -25.93
C ASN A 824 59.28 -47.33 -24.59
N THR A 825 59.67 -46.75 -23.46
CA THR A 825 59.35 -47.30 -22.13
C THR A 825 58.31 -46.45 -21.41
N ALA A 826 57.30 -47.09 -20.83
CA ALA A 826 56.27 -46.43 -20.05
C ALA A 826 55.75 -47.34 -18.93
N THR A 827 55.14 -46.74 -17.91
CA THR A 827 54.41 -47.45 -16.86
C THR A 827 52.92 -47.33 -17.15
N VAL A 828 52.25 -48.46 -17.41
CA VAL A 828 50.80 -48.50 -17.53
C VAL A 828 50.20 -48.84 -16.18
N VAL A 829 49.24 -48.05 -15.75
CA VAL A 829 48.49 -48.27 -14.52
C VAL A 829 47.08 -48.67 -14.87
N MET A 830 46.71 -49.89 -14.50
CA MET A 830 45.36 -50.42 -14.70
C MET A 830 44.60 -50.37 -13.38
N LEU A 831 43.39 -49.81 -13.42
CA LEU A 831 42.50 -49.64 -12.28
C LEU A 831 41.29 -50.55 -12.48
N VAL A 832 41.16 -51.59 -11.67
CA VAL A 832 40.14 -52.64 -11.86
C VAL A 832 39.24 -52.72 -10.62
N GLY A 833 37.93 -52.79 -10.82
CA GLY A 833 36.94 -52.97 -9.74
C GLY A 833 36.69 -54.44 -9.37
N ASP A 834 35.55 -54.72 -8.75
CA ASP A 834 35.15 -56.03 -8.21
C ASP A 834 34.74 -57.12 -9.24
N VAL A 835 35.26 -57.12 -10.47
CA VAL A 835 34.79 -58.06 -11.51
C VAL A 835 35.91 -58.60 -12.39
N GLY A 836 36.18 -59.91 -12.25
CA GLY A 836 36.55 -60.90 -13.28
C GLY A 836 37.77 -60.68 -14.18
N ARG A 837 38.49 -61.76 -14.47
CA ARG A 837 39.62 -61.79 -15.42
C ARG A 837 39.27 -61.17 -16.79
N ASP A 838 38.02 -61.24 -17.22
CA ASP A 838 37.52 -60.64 -18.47
C ASP A 838 37.74 -59.12 -18.58
N VAL A 839 37.65 -58.37 -17.47
CA VAL A 839 37.87 -56.92 -17.47
C VAL A 839 39.36 -56.61 -17.60
N ILE A 840 40.19 -57.40 -16.92
CA ILE A 840 41.66 -57.30 -16.99
C ILE A 840 42.12 -57.59 -18.42
N ASP A 841 41.64 -58.68 -19.02
CA ASP A 841 42.02 -59.07 -20.38
C ASP A 841 41.55 -58.03 -21.41
N ARG A 842 40.36 -57.43 -21.22
CA ARG A 842 39.88 -56.32 -22.04
C ARG A 842 40.77 -55.08 -21.91
N LEU A 843 41.12 -54.68 -20.70
CA LEU A 843 41.99 -53.51 -20.47
C LEU A 843 43.39 -53.76 -21.04
N ALA A 844 43.93 -54.97 -20.88
CA ALA A 844 45.20 -55.36 -21.47
C ALA A 844 45.16 -55.28 -23.00
N ALA A 845 44.10 -55.79 -23.64
CA ALA A 845 43.89 -55.67 -25.08
C ALA A 845 43.80 -54.21 -25.53
N GLU A 846 43.04 -53.37 -24.81
CA GLU A 846 42.93 -51.93 -25.11
C GLU A 846 44.28 -51.21 -24.98
N VAL A 847 45.07 -51.55 -23.97
CA VAL A 847 46.42 -51.02 -23.80
C VAL A 847 47.29 -51.43 -24.98
N THR A 848 47.30 -52.72 -25.36
CA THR A 848 48.07 -53.19 -26.50
C THR A 848 47.67 -52.52 -27.81
N GLU A 849 46.38 -52.27 -28.03
CA GLU A 849 45.87 -51.64 -29.25
C GLU A 849 46.15 -50.13 -29.33
N HIS A 850 45.97 -49.40 -28.22
CA HIS A 850 45.96 -47.93 -28.25
C HIS A 850 47.24 -47.28 -27.72
N LEU A 851 47.99 -47.93 -26.83
CA LEU A 851 49.20 -47.35 -26.25
C LEU A 851 50.24 -46.93 -27.31
N PRO A 852 50.51 -47.69 -28.40
CA PRO A 852 51.47 -47.27 -29.43
C PRO A 852 51.12 -45.94 -30.11
N ARG A 853 49.84 -45.52 -30.09
CA ARG A 853 49.39 -44.22 -30.61
C ARG A 853 49.43 -43.12 -29.55
N VAL A 854 49.08 -43.45 -28.31
CA VAL A 854 48.99 -42.47 -27.21
C VAL A 854 50.38 -42.05 -26.71
N LEU A 855 51.32 -42.99 -26.59
CA LEU A 855 52.63 -42.74 -25.99
C LEU A 855 53.48 -41.70 -26.75
N PRO A 856 53.62 -41.76 -28.10
CA PRO A 856 54.38 -40.75 -28.84
C PRO A 856 53.79 -39.35 -28.71
N GLN A 857 52.46 -39.23 -28.69
CA GLN A 857 51.77 -37.95 -28.51
C GLN A 857 51.97 -37.39 -27.10
N LEU A 858 51.92 -38.25 -26.07
CA LEU A 858 52.19 -37.87 -24.68
C LEU A 858 53.62 -37.36 -24.52
N ARG A 859 54.60 -38.07 -25.11
CA ARG A 859 56.00 -37.66 -25.10
C ARG A 859 56.21 -36.31 -25.81
N ALA A 860 55.62 -36.13 -26.99
CA ALA A 860 55.74 -34.88 -27.73
C ALA A 860 55.20 -33.67 -26.94
N ASP A 861 54.05 -33.84 -26.28
CA ASP A 861 53.47 -32.79 -25.44
C ASP A 861 54.31 -32.52 -24.18
N ALA A 862 54.82 -33.57 -23.54
CA ALA A 862 55.66 -33.42 -22.36
C ALA A 862 57.00 -32.72 -22.69
N LEU A 863 57.62 -33.08 -23.81
CA LEU A 863 58.88 -32.47 -24.27
C LEU A 863 58.72 -31.00 -24.69
N ARG A 864 57.58 -30.63 -25.29
CA ARG A 864 57.31 -29.23 -25.66
C ARG A 864 57.41 -28.27 -24.47
N ASN A 865 57.02 -28.74 -23.29
CA ASN A 865 56.95 -27.93 -22.07
C ASN A 865 58.17 -28.10 -21.15
N LEU A 866 59.18 -28.87 -21.56
CA LEU A 866 60.47 -28.94 -20.89
C LEU A 866 61.43 -27.85 -21.41
N PRO A 867 62.21 -27.20 -20.53
CA PRO A 867 63.33 -26.33 -20.91
C PRO A 867 64.29 -27.02 -21.88
N GLU A 868 64.82 -26.29 -22.88
CA GLU A 868 65.66 -26.86 -23.95
C GLU A 868 66.90 -27.59 -23.41
N ASP A 869 67.49 -27.10 -22.32
CA ASP A 869 68.66 -27.67 -21.63
C ASP A 869 68.40 -29.04 -20.99
N GLN A 870 67.14 -29.48 -20.89
CA GLN A 870 66.73 -30.70 -20.21
C GLN A 870 66.11 -31.75 -21.14
N ARG A 871 66.14 -31.54 -22.47
CA ARG A 871 65.60 -32.46 -23.47
C ARG A 871 66.64 -33.53 -23.88
N PRO A 872 66.24 -34.81 -24.07
CA PRO A 872 67.16 -35.84 -24.55
C PRO A 872 67.69 -35.53 -25.96
N VAL A 873 69.00 -35.71 -26.19
CA VAL A 873 69.66 -35.54 -27.50
C VAL A 873 69.44 -36.77 -28.36
N ALA A 874 68.82 -36.63 -29.54
CA ALA A 874 68.60 -37.75 -30.48
C ALA A 874 69.90 -38.13 -31.23
N PRO A 875 70.14 -39.42 -31.56
CA PRO A 875 71.23 -39.82 -32.46
C PRO A 875 70.96 -39.27 -33.87
N SER A 876 71.96 -38.62 -34.46
CA SER A 876 71.91 -38.07 -35.82
C SER A 876 71.84 -39.19 -36.86
N GLY A 877 70.66 -39.39 -37.47
CA GLY A 877 70.53 -40.15 -38.71
C GLY A 877 71.25 -39.46 -39.89
N PRO A 878 71.64 -40.20 -40.94
CA PRO A 878 72.50 -39.67 -42.01
C PRO A 878 71.87 -38.44 -42.69
N GLY A 879 72.64 -37.36 -42.73
CA GLY A 879 72.22 -36.07 -43.26
C GLY A 879 71.80 -36.13 -44.73
N ASN A 880 70.67 -35.51 -45.03
CA ASN A 880 70.26 -35.21 -46.40
C ASN A 880 71.09 -34.00 -46.90
N PRO A 881 71.78 -34.05 -48.06
CA PRO A 881 72.95 -33.21 -48.35
C PRO A 881 72.64 -31.87 -49.05
N PHE A 882 71.40 -31.37 -49.06
CA PHE A 882 71.05 -30.12 -49.75
C PHE A 882 70.13 -29.24 -48.90
N GLY A 883 70.70 -28.23 -48.25
CA GLY A 883 69.93 -27.15 -47.62
C GLY A 883 70.67 -26.50 -46.45
N GLY A 884 71.50 -25.50 -46.76
CA GLY A 884 72.45 -24.85 -45.85
C GLY A 884 71.83 -24.21 -44.60
N GLY A 885 72.58 -24.31 -43.50
CA GLY A 885 72.40 -23.54 -42.27
C GLY A 885 72.74 -22.05 -42.47
N GLY A 886 72.63 -21.19 -41.46
CA GLY A 886 72.23 -21.35 -40.07
C GLY A 886 72.42 -20.00 -39.37
N GLY A 887 71.66 -19.75 -38.30
CA GLY A 887 71.90 -18.69 -37.29
C GLY A 887 71.78 -17.24 -37.79
N THR A 888 71.31 -16.24 -37.07
CA THR A 888 70.82 -16.05 -35.70
C THR A 888 70.21 -14.64 -35.68
N GLY A 889 69.19 -14.39 -34.87
CA GLY A 889 68.94 -13.05 -34.32
C GLY A 889 67.53 -12.48 -34.51
N GLY A 890 66.84 -12.32 -33.38
CA GLY A 890 66.11 -11.10 -33.03
C GLY A 890 64.82 -10.73 -33.79
N ALA A 891 63.72 -10.74 -33.04
CA ALA A 891 62.53 -9.88 -33.15
C ALA A 891 61.84 -9.74 -34.52
N GLY A 892 60.58 -10.20 -34.60
CA GLY A 892 59.70 -9.87 -35.72
C GLY A 892 58.24 -10.28 -35.50
N GLY A 893 57.41 -9.28 -35.19
CA GLY A 893 56.11 -8.96 -35.81
C GLY A 893 55.12 -10.06 -36.21
N ALA A 894 53.89 -9.88 -35.73
CA ALA A 894 52.67 -10.62 -36.10
C ALA A 894 52.38 -10.69 -37.62
N PRO A 895 51.66 -11.71 -38.11
CA PRO A 895 51.08 -11.67 -39.43
C PRO A 895 49.80 -10.81 -39.46
N ALA A 896 49.75 -9.88 -40.42
CA ALA A 896 48.64 -8.98 -40.69
C ALA A 896 47.51 -9.66 -41.50
N ASN A 897 46.27 -9.21 -41.29
CA ASN A 897 45.10 -9.54 -42.09
C ASN A 897 45.18 -8.89 -43.49
N PRO A 898 44.84 -9.58 -44.60
CA PRO A 898 45.28 -9.22 -45.95
C PRO A 898 44.25 -8.43 -46.80
N PHE A 899 43.39 -7.60 -46.21
CA PHE A 899 42.36 -6.84 -46.96
C PHE A 899 42.27 -5.34 -46.63
N GLY A 900 43.39 -4.70 -46.27
CA GLY A 900 43.46 -3.24 -46.12
C GLY A 900 44.13 -2.57 -47.32
N PRO A 901 43.52 -1.56 -47.98
CA PRO A 901 44.18 -0.79 -49.03
C PRO A 901 45.21 0.22 -48.46
N PRO A 902 46.28 0.54 -49.21
CA PRO A 902 47.42 1.32 -48.71
C PRO A 902 47.21 2.85 -48.72
N PRO A 903 48.00 3.61 -47.93
CA PRO A 903 47.81 5.06 -47.72
C PRO A 903 48.75 5.95 -48.56
N GLY A 904 48.26 7.16 -48.85
CA GLY A 904 49.00 8.35 -49.32
C GLY A 904 48.31 8.99 -50.54
N GLN A 905 48.16 10.30 -50.70
CA GLN A 905 48.53 11.47 -49.90
C GLN A 905 47.82 12.71 -50.53
N GLN A 906 47.58 13.74 -49.71
CA GLN A 906 47.45 15.18 -50.06
C GLN A 906 46.12 15.77 -50.59
N GLY A 907 45.65 16.80 -49.85
CA GLY A 907 44.91 17.97 -50.37
C GLY A 907 43.82 18.53 -49.43
N PRO A 908 43.94 19.77 -48.90
CA PRO A 908 42.84 20.53 -48.28
C PRO A 908 42.35 21.66 -49.23
N PRO A 909 41.43 22.57 -48.84
CA PRO A 909 40.19 22.49 -48.05
C PRO A 909 38.99 23.14 -48.79
N GLN A 910 37.72 22.80 -48.50
CA GLN A 910 36.60 23.74 -48.77
C GLN A 910 35.48 23.65 -47.73
N GLN A 911 35.22 24.80 -47.09
CA GLN A 911 34.06 25.09 -46.26
C GLN A 911 32.86 25.43 -47.15
N PHE A 912 31.65 24.97 -46.85
CA PHE A 912 30.42 25.74 -47.09
C PHE A 912 29.33 25.42 -46.05
N ARG A 913 28.71 26.49 -45.58
CA ARG A 913 27.67 26.58 -44.54
C ARG A 913 26.25 26.29 -45.09
N PRO A 914 25.22 26.20 -44.22
CA PRO A 914 23.94 25.52 -44.46
C PRO A 914 22.85 26.41 -45.05
N GLN A 915 21.78 25.81 -45.61
CA GLN A 915 20.50 26.49 -45.87
C GLN A 915 19.27 25.61 -45.56
N GLN A 916 18.19 26.29 -45.22
CA GLN A 916 16.98 25.87 -44.51
C GLN A 916 15.77 25.56 -45.44
N GLY A 917 14.83 24.76 -44.91
CA GLY A 917 13.36 24.88 -45.10
C GLY A 917 12.66 23.81 -45.97
N PRO A 918 11.31 23.63 -45.89
CA PRO A 918 10.38 23.63 -44.74
C PRO A 918 9.52 22.32 -44.66
N PRO A 919 8.64 22.11 -43.65
CA PRO A 919 8.08 20.79 -43.30
C PRO A 919 6.64 20.55 -43.76
N ARG A 920 6.25 19.27 -43.99
CA ARG A 920 4.85 18.80 -43.96
C ARG A 920 4.71 17.38 -43.37
N GLN A 921 4.20 17.38 -42.14
CA GLN A 921 3.13 16.57 -41.51
C GLN A 921 2.90 15.10 -41.92
N VAL A 922 3.03 14.20 -40.93
CA VAL A 922 2.32 12.91 -40.81
C VAL A 922 1.86 12.74 -39.34
N PRO A 923 0.64 12.26 -39.03
CA PRO A 923 0.10 12.20 -37.66
C PRO A 923 0.67 11.04 -36.80
N PRO A 924 0.63 11.12 -35.45
CA PRO A 924 1.24 10.14 -34.57
C PRO A 924 0.32 8.96 -34.21
N GLN A 925 0.84 7.74 -34.35
CA GLN A 925 0.34 6.54 -33.67
C GLN A 925 0.94 6.43 -32.27
N GLN A 926 0.10 6.02 -31.32
CA GLN A 926 0.39 5.81 -29.91
C GLN A 926 1.54 4.82 -29.70
N GLY A 927 2.60 5.31 -29.03
CA GLY A 927 3.70 4.48 -28.56
C GLY A 927 3.29 3.67 -27.32
N GLY A 928 3.28 2.36 -27.47
CA GLY A 928 3.17 1.40 -26.38
C GLY A 928 4.39 1.47 -25.46
N ASN A 929 4.12 1.37 -24.17
CA ASN A 929 5.08 1.37 -23.07
C ASN A 929 5.91 0.06 -23.10
N PRO A 930 7.26 0.09 -23.10
CA PRO A 930 8.07 -1.10 -23.31
C PRO A 930 8.73 -1.62 -22.03
N PHE A 931 7.98 -2.03 -21.00
CA PHE A 931 8.55 -2.78 -19.86
C PHE A 931 7.53 -3.69 -19.14
N GLY A 932 7.76 -5.01 -19.24
CA GLY A 932 7.45 -6.08 -18.26
C GLY A 932 5.97 -6.48 -18.06
N GLY A 933 5.50 -7.70 -18.32
CA GLY A 933 6.17 -9.00 -18.27
C GLY A 933 6.15 -9.58 -16.85
N ASN A 934 5.02 -10.18 -16.44
CA ASN A 934 4.83 -10.78 -15.13
C ASN A 934 5.08 -12.30 -15.20
N PRO A 935 6.08 -12.87 -14.49
CA PRO A 935 6.30 -14.31 -14.47
C PRO A 935 5.97 -14.85 -13.08
N PHE A 936 4.76 -15.35 -12.83
CA PHE A 936 4.46 -16.43 -11.86
C PHE A 936 2.99 -16.81 -12.04
N GLY A 937 2.75 -17.97 -12.64
CA GLY A 937 1.43 -18.60 -12.74
C GLY A 937 1.25 -19.68 -11.67
N GLY A 938 -0.01 -19.99 -11.36
CA GLY A 938 -0.39 -21.20 -10.65
C GLY A 938 -1.66 -21.04 -9.82
N ASN A 939 -2.84 -21.11 -10.46
CA ASN A 939 -4.13 -21.20 -9.79
C ASN A 939 -4.46 -22.70 -9.56
N PRO A 940 -4.60 -23.21 -8.32
CA PRO A 940 -5.08 -24.56 -8.07
C PRO A 940 -6.62 -24.55 -8.02
N PHE A 941 -7.26 -25.66 -8.39
CA PHE A 941 -8.71 -25.88 -8.49
C PHE A 941 -9.37 -25.51 -9.84
N GLY A 942 -9.14 -26.37 -10.83
CA GLY A 942 -10.08 -26.61 -11.93
C GLY A 942 -10.72 -28.00 -11.81
N PRO A 943 -11.99 -28.20 -12.22
CA PRO A 943 -12.69 -29.49 -12.16
C PRO A 943 -12.34 -30.39 -13.38
N PRO A 944 -12.52 -31.73 -13.29
CA PRO A 944 -12.08 -32.65 -14.34
C PRO A 944 -13.08 -32.80 -15.50
N PRO A 945 -12.64 -33.22 -16.71
CA PRO A 945 -13.49 -33.34 -17.89
C PRO A 945 -13.96 -34.77 -18.18
N GLY A 946 -15.15 -34.88 -18.78
CA GLY A 946 -15.63 -36.06 -19.49
C GLY A 946 -16.81 -35.70 -20.40
N GLY A 947 -16.59 -35.64 -21.72
CA GLY A 947 -17.66 -35.54 -22.73
C GLY A 947 -18.18 -36.93 -23.16
N PRO A 948 -18.87 -37.07 -24.31
CA PRO A 948 -19.52 -36.06 -25.15
C PRO A 948 -20.94 -36.47 -25.63
N ARG A 949 -21.74 -35.53 -26.16
CA ARG A 949 -22.62 -35.77 -27.33
C ARG A 949 -23.14 -34.46 -27.94
N ASN A 950 -22.36 -33.99 -28.90
CA ASN A 950 -22.69 -33.70 -30.30
C ASN A 950 -24.07 -33.11 -30.70
N GLN A 951 -23.97 -32.24 -31.71
CA GLN A 951 -24.99 -31.66 -32.62
C GLN A 951 -25.74 -30.45 -32.04
N GLY A 952 -25.75 -29.27 -32.65
CA GLY A 952 -25.24 -28.74 -33.91
C GLY A 952 -25.84 -27.32 -34.01
N GLY A 953 -25.06 -26.31 -34.40
CA GLY A 953 -25.57 -24.95 -34.60
C GLY A 953 -26.40 -24.84 -35.90
N PRO A 954 -26.46 -23.67 -36.54
CA PRO A 954 -26.46 -22.30 -36.03
C PRO A 954 -27.65 -21.50 -36.62
N GLY A 955 -27.87 -20.24 -36.20
CA GLY A 955 -28.83 -19.41 -36.93
C GLY A 955 -29.06 -18.03 -36.34
N ASN A 956 -28.41 -17.05 -36.94
CA ASN A 956 -28.41 -15.64 -36.58
C ASN A 956 -29.51 -14.87 -37.36
N GLN A 957 -29.82 -13.66 -36.88
CA GLN A 957 -30.42 -12.50 -37.56
C GLN A 957 -31.95 -12.31 -37.58
N GLY A 958 -32.35 -11.09 -37.21
CA GLY A 958 -33.40 -10.33 -37.89
C GLY A 958 -34.53 -9.79 -37.00
N GLY A 959 -34.44 -8.52 -36.59
CA GLY A 959 -35.64 -7.68 -36.41
C GLY A 959 -35.95 -6.92 -37.73
N PRO A 960 -36.86 -5.93 -37.76
CA PRO A 960 -38.05 -5.68 -36.93
C PRO A 960 -39.34 -5.54 -37.80
N GLY A 961 -40.52 -5.58 -37.19
CA GLY A 961 -41.78 -5.44 -37.93
C GLY A 961 -42.95 -4.95 -37.08
N ASN A 962 -43.28 -3.68 -37.28
CA ASN A 962 -44.38 -2.92 -36.69
C ASN A 962 -45.72 -3.29 -37.34
N GLN A 963 -46.82 -3.41 -36.57
CA GLN A 963 -48.19 -2.94 -36.91
C GLN A 963 -49.26 -3.51 -35.97
N GLY A 964 -50.15 -2.64 -35.49
CA GLY A 964 -51.58 -2.94 -35.47
C GLY A 964 -52.26 -3.12 -34.10
N GLY A 965 -52.57 -2.00 -33.43
CA GLY A 965 -53.95 -1.61 -33.08
C GLY A 965 -54.81 -2.45 -32.11
N PRO A 966 -55.83 -1.84 -31.48
CA PRO A 966 -56.20 -2.11 -30.10
C PRO A 966 -57.46 -2.98 -29.93
N GLY A 967 -57.52 -3.77 -28.86
CA GLY A 967 -58.68 -4.59 -28.51
C GLY A 967 -58.90 -4.59 -27.00
N THR A 968 -59.89 -3.82 -26.59
CA THR A 968 -60.52 -3.70 -25.27
C THR A 968 -61.05 -5.03 -24.72
N GLY A 969 -61.13 -5.14 -23.39
CA GLY A 969 -62.25 -5.86 -22.74
C GLY A 969 -61.88 -6.81 -21.61
N ASP A 970 -62.05 -6.32 -20.39
CA ASP A 970 -62.64 -6.99 -19.22
C ASP A 970 -62.19 -8.40 -18.78
N ARG A 971 -61.55 -8.44 -17.59
CA ARG A 971 -61.95 -9.09 -16.32
C ARG A 971 -62.54 -10.53 -16.33
N PRO A 972 -62.55 -11.27 -15.20
CA PRO A 972 -61.47 -11.58 -14.23
C PRO A 972 -61.47 -13.08 -13.79
N ASN A 973 -60.47 -13.46 -12.95
CA ASN A 973 -60.52 -14.53 -11.93
C ASN A 973 -60.43 -16.02 -12.40
N PRO A 974 -60.21 -17.01 -11.50
CA PRO A 974 -59.10 -17.23 -10.56
C PRO A 974 -58.58 -18.70 -10.58
N PHE A 975 -57.57 -19.01 -9.74
CA PHE A 975 -56.98 -20.32 -9.40
C PHE A 975 -55.84 -20.84 -10.30
N GLY A 976 -54.66 -20.95 -9.68
CA GLY A 976 -53.42 -21.52 -10.18
C GLY A 976 -52.27 -21.10 -9.28
#